data_AF-A0A1D2NG49-F1
#
_entry.id   AF-A0A1D2NG49-F1
#
_cell.length_a   1.000
_cell.length_b   1.000
_cell.length_c   1.000
_cell.angle_alpha   90.00
_cell.angle_beta   90.00
_cell.angle_gamma   90.00
#
_symmetry.space_group_name_H-M   'P 1'
#
loop_
_entity.id
_entity.type
_entity.pdbx_description
1 polymer ?
#
loop_
_entity_poly.entity_id
_entity_poly.type
_entity_poly.pdbx_seq_one_letter_code
_entity_poly.pdbx_strand_id
1 'polypeptide(L)'
;MMKLCIALFIPLLLVELGSTVPAGDAGSLDLDQLWTKVSTSYPRYKETTDLLNGLQSEFPELVKIYTVGKSVQEREMWVINLRANMGQNRSLLQPPMKIVANMHGDETVGRALVLMLAVDLIKRFKANDARVVQLLNSTDIHLMPSVNPDGYEAAREGSCSPDAYKTGRQNANQIDLNRNFPDQFQVRKDDDAALVRNRQPETLNMMKYIAENDFVLSANFHGGSVVASYPYDSVPFSVENQRGYEGYKVQSLSPDNDVYVHLAKIYASNHKTMPFRQNQCGDNFTDGITNGAYWYNVRGGMQDFNYVHSNCFEITMELSCCKFPDARTLLGEWENNEESMYKYIEATHLGIRGIVKDTNGNPVQGAEIIVEGIDHTVQTTKQGEYWRLLVPGKYRVGVKAIRHEPSPMVDIQVGELSIAKPTILDFTLTPADLTASASSKKAATTVISGVPSPSPSSSSSSSLPTDFKPEFKHHDYEALEAFLARMNKDHPEITRLYSAGKSVENRQLYVLEISDNPGRHEPGEPEFKYVGNMHGNEVVGREMLIYLIQYLLENYGKNPEVSHLIDNTRLHIMPSMNPDGYERSVEGDEDVGRENAHHVDLNRNFPDQFDQLLSELDEDDSRKTSRENLDPEPETLAVMHWMKQYPFVLSANLHGGSLVANYPYDDNPEMKVKFSPSPDDAIFHQLALTYSKAHKTMAGGYPCPKIYPDEKFKDGITNGAQWYVIHGGMQDWNYFHTNCFEITLELGCVKYPSSSTLPKYWDDNREALIRFMQQVHTGVKGFVMDENSNMLGGAQIIVEGIKHPVTVADDGDFWRLLAPGDYNVTALYNGYESQTIRVKVKRDVAESINFTLKAMEAKDWSLKQDYGIRENIDSQSFTEISEKNLQGFAVDNYDIVDYQPAEGVQHLMMTDQVIRKIKGYKSFVQILKVGSPDDLKIHIGLLGSVVGMGGSELLVKIARHLTYGYRKNDRKIVSILKNSVIHFVFSSDAQADAEETQNFNGFNYIRATHPIAY
;
A
#
# COMPACT_ATOMS: atom_id res chain seq x y z
N MET A 1 -22.06 43.31 -30.57
CA MET A 1 -23.37 43.98 -30.47
C MET A 1 -23.68 44.18 -28.99
N MET A 2 -23.70 45.44 -28.53
CA MET A 2 -24.45 46.01 -27.37
C MET A 2 -24.82 45.06 -26.21
N LYS A 3 -24.28 45.15 -24.99
CA LYS A 3 -24.56 46.18 -23.94
C LYS A 3 -25.94 46.87 -24.01
N LEU A 4 -26.66 46.82 -22.87
CA LEU A 4 -27.97 47.41 -22.51
C LEU A 4 -29.18 46.52 -22.87
N CYS A 5 -30.07 46.11 -21.96
CA CYS A 5 -30.70 46.81 -20.82
C CYS A 5 -30.94 45.85 -19.64
N ILE A 6 -30.41 46.12 -18.44
CA ILE A 6 -31.05 46.85 -17.33
C ILE A 6 -32.02 45.97 -16.51
N ALA A 7 -31.62 45.78 -15.26
CA ALA A 7 -32.42 45.41 -14.10
C ALA A 7 -33.79 46.11 -14.07
N LEU A 8 -34.84 45.39 -13.67
CA LEU A 8 -35.90 45.79 -12.74
C LEU A 8 -37.14 44.92 -12.96
N PHE A 9 -37.50 44.17 -11.90
CA PHE A 9 -38.82 43.67 -11.45
C PHE A 9 -38.56 42.35 -10.70
N ILE A 10 -38.11 42.40 -9.44
CA ILE A 10 -38.89 42.47 -8.20
C ILE A 10 -39.78 41.22 -7.97
N PRO A 11 -39.74 40.68 -6.73
CA PRO A 11 -40.07 39.31 -6.35
C PRO A 11 -41.54 39.16 -5.96
N LEU A 12 -42.15 37.99 -6.18
CA LEU A 12 -43.36 37.55 -5.48
C LEU A 12 -43.67 36.10 -5.84
N LEU A 13 -43.51 35.19 -4.87
CA LEU A 13 -44.15 33.87 -4.70
C LEU A 13 -43.17 32.90 -4.04
N LEU A 14 -43.13 32.95 -2.72
CA LEU A 14 -43.29 31.79 -1.83
C LEU A 14 -43.22 32.30 -0.38
N VAL A 15 -44.32 32.96 0.00
CA VAL A 15 -44.80 32.98 1.39
C VAL A 15 -45.97 32.00 1.42
N GLU A 16 -45.99 31.19 2.47
CA GLU A 16 -47.12 30.38 2.95
C GLU A 16 -47.54 29.13 2.16
N LEU A 17 -46.88 28.01 2.49
CA LEU A 17 -47.56 26.86 3.07
C LEU A 17 -46.74 26.34 4.26
N GLY A 18 -46.93 26.98 5.41
CA GLY A 18 -46.51 26.43 6.69
C GLY A 18 -47.60 25.49 7.22
N SER A 19 -47.25 24.24 7.47
CA SER A 19 -47.84 23.47 8.56
C SER A 19 -46.81 23.37 9.68
N THR A 20 -47.09 24.14 10.71
CA THR A 20 -46.40 24.29 11.99
C THR A 20 -46.33 22.98 12.77
N VAL A 21 -45.12 22.52 13.05
CA VAL A 21 -44.80 21.90 14.34
C VAL A 21 -44.39 23.05 15.27
N PRO A 22 -44.82 23.11 16.53
CA PRO A 22 -44.70 24.31 17.34
C PRO A 22 -43.23 24.69 17.50
N ALA A 23 -42.92 25.95 17.22
CA ALA A 23 -41.81 26.62 17.88
C ALA A 23 -42.13 26.60 19.39
N GLY A 24 -41.64 25.58 20.08
CA GLY A 24 -41.27 25.78 21.48
C GLY A 24 -40.18 26.85 21.46
N ASP A 25 -40.30 27.87 22.30
CA ASP A 25 -39.33 28.95 22.49
C ASP A 25 -37.90 28.39 22.46
N ALA A 26 -37.26 28.40 21.29
CA ALA A 26 -35.83 28.21 21.17
C ALA A 26 -35.24 29.57 21.47
N GLY A 27 -35.09 29.86 22.77
CA GLY A 27 -34.21 30.94 23.20
C GLY A 27 -32.87 30.76 22.48
N SER A 28 -32.25 31.88 22.08
CA SER A 28 -30.88 31.92 21.56
C SER A 28 -30.00 30.93 22.34
N LEU A 29 -29.26 30.07 21.65
CA LEU A 29 -28.39 29.08 22.30
C LEU A 29 -27.42 29.82 23.24
N ASP A 30 -27.67 29.73 24.54
CA ASP A 30 -26.87 30.41 25.55
C ASP A 30 -25.55 29.65 25.74
N LEU A 31 -24.45 30.22 25.23
CA LEU A 31 -23.11 29.64 25.33
C LEU A 31 -22.66 29.41 26.78
N ASP A 32 -23.15 30.19 27.75
CA ASP A 32 -22.81 29.99 29.17
C ASP A 32 -23.57 28.80 29.77
N GLN A 33 -24.84 28.61 29.38
CA GLN A 33 -25.59 27.39 29.73
C GLN A 33 -24.99 26.16 29.05
N LEU A 34 -24.57 26.28 27.79
CA LEU A 34 -23.94 25.20 27.06
C LEU A 34 -22.60 24.81 27.69
N TRP A 35 -21.77 25.80 28.00
CA TRP A 35 -20.53 25.61 28.76
C TRP A 35 -20.78 24.87 30.07
N THR A 36 -21.76 25.32 30.85
CA THR A 36 -22.15 24.67 32.10
C THR A 36 -22.55 23.21 31.87
N LYS A 37 -23.34 22.93 30.82
CA LYS A 37 -23.75 21.56 30.48
C LYS A 37 -22.54 20.67 30.17
N VAL A 38 -21.64 21.08 29.26
CA VAL A 38 -20.49 20.25 28.86
C VAL A 38 -19.38 20.15 29.91
N SER A 39 -19.33 21.08 30.87
CA SER A 39 -18.32 21.09 31.95
C SER A 39 -18.77 20.40 33.24
N THR A 40 -20.05 20.07 33.39
CA THR A 40 -20.61 19.47 34.61
C THR A 40 -21.29 18.11 34.39
N SER A 41 -21.39 17.64 33.15
CA SER A 41 -21.92 16.33 32.83
C SER A 41 -21.23 15.73 31.61
N TYR A 42 -21.44 14.44 31.41
CA TYR A 42 -21.02 13.69 30.23
C TYR A 42 -22.20 13.50 29.28
N PRO A 43 -22.37 14.34 28.24
CA PRO A 43 -23.50 14.23 27.35
C PRO A 43 -23.51 12.85 26.67
N ARG A 44 -24.67 12.20 26.69
CA ARG A 44 -24.88 10.94 25.96
C ARG A 44 -24.97 11.20 24.47
N TYR A 45 -24.95 10.16 23.64
CA TYR A 45 -24.89 10.26 22.18
C TYR A 45 -25.98 11.18 21.60
N LYS A 46 -27.23 11.01 22.04
CA LYS A 46 -28.35 11.87 21.60
C LYS A 46 -28.12 13.34 21.99
N GLU A 47 -27.75 13.58 23.25
CA GLU A 47 -27.52 14.94 23.76
C GLU A 47 -26.32 15.61 23.08
N THR A 48 -25.28 14.82 22.75
CA THR A 48 -24.15 15.28 21.95
C THR A 48 -24.63 15.68 20.56
N THR A 49 -25.42 14.84 19.90
CA THR A 49 -25.96 15.12 18.56
C THR A 49 -26.81 16.40 18.55
N ASP A 50 -27.71 16.55 19.52
CA ASP A 50 -28.54 17.75 19.68
C ASP A 50 -27.68 19.01 19.91
N LEU A 51 -26.63 18.89 20.72
CA LEU A 51 -25.66 19.96 20.97
C LEU A 51 -24.93 20.38 19.71
N LEU A 52 -24.40 19.42 18.94
CA LEU A 52 -23.63 19.71 17.71
C LEU A 52 -24.50 20.37 16.65
N ASN A 53 -25.72 19.86 16.43
CA ASN A 53 -26.67 20.47 15.52
C ASN A 53 -27.04 21.90 15.96
N GLY A 54 -27.22 22.12 17.26
CA GLY A 54 -27.42 23.45 17.84
C GLY A 54 -26.27 24.41 17.55
N LEU A 55 -25.02 23.96 17.73
CA LEU A 55 -23.83 24.76 17.43
C LEU A 55 -23.75 25.18 15.96
N GLN A 56 -24.00 24.26 15.02
CA GLN A 56 -24.00 24.59 13.59
C GLN A 56 -25.12 25.56 13.22
N SER A 57 -26.32 25.36 13.79
CA SER A 57 -27.48 26.19 13.48
C SER A 57 -27.29 27.63 13.96
N GLU A 58 -26.67 27.82 15.13
CA GLU A 58 -26.46 29.14 15.72
C GLU A 58 -25.22 29.85 15.15
N PHE A 59 -24.16 29.08 14.84
CA PHE A 59 -22.87 29.63 14.40
C PHE A 59 -22.41 29.05 13.04
N PRO A 60 -23.23 29.09 11.97
CA PRO A 60 -22.91 28.50 10.67
C PRO A 60 -21.71 29.16 9.98
N GLU A 61 -21.32 30.37 10.40
CA GLU A 61 -20.15 31.09 9.92
C GLU A 61 -18.83 30.60 10.53
N LEU A 62 -18.89 29.83 11.63
CA LEU A 62 -17.74 29.29 12.35
C LEU A 62 -17.72 27.77 12.38
N VAL A 63 -18.90 27.13 12.41
CA VAL A 63 -19.06 25.71 12.71
C VAL A 63 -19.63 24.98 11.50
N LYS A 64 -19.00 23.87 11.13
CA LYS A 64 -19.57 22.86 10.25
C LYS A 64 -19.45 21.49 10.90
N ILE A 65 -20.59 20.83 11.08
CA ILE A 65 -20.68 19.47 11.58
C ILE A 65 -20.81 18.52 10.40
N TYR A 66 -20.09 17.42 10.47
CA TYR A 66 -20.26 16.31 9.54
C TYR A 66 -19.89 15.00 10.25
N THR A 67 -20.14 13.89 9.58
CA THR A 67 -19.82 12.55 10.08
C THR A 67 -18.69 11.95 9.25
N VAL A 68 -17.76 11.23 9.88
CA VAL A 68 -16.75 10.44 9.16
C VAL A 68 -17.27 9.04 8.79
N GLY A 69 -18.44 8.66 9.31
CA GLY A 69 -19.08 7.38 9.12
C GLY A 69 -19.78 6.93 10.40
N LYS A 70 -20.11 5.65 10.49
CA LYS A 70 -20.84 5.09 11.64
C LYS A 70 -20.06 4.02 12.39
N SER A 71 -20.35 3.90 13.67
CA SER A 71 -19.89 2.82 14.54
C SER A 71 -20.65 1.50 14.29
N VAL A 72 -20.25 0.43 14.97
CA VAL A 72 -20.90 -0.89 14.89
C VAL A 72 -22.38 -0.88 15.30
N GLN A 73 -22.80 -0.03 16.24
CA GLN A 73 -24.20 0.20 16.61
C GLN A 73 -24.80 1.42 15.89
N GLU A 74 -24.27 1.75 14.71
CA GLU A 74 -24.86 2.70 13.76
C GLU A 74 -24.99 4.12 14.31
N ARG A 75 -24.09 4.49 15.24
CA ARG A 75 -23.96 5.86 15.74
C ARG A 75 -22.99 6.63 14.86
N GLU A 76 -23.40 7.84 14.48
CA GLU A 76 -22.58 8.76 13.70
C GLU A 76 -21.32 9.15 14.47
N MET A 77 -20.20 9.07 13.78
CA MET A 77 -18.89 9.48 14.25
C MET A 77 -18.73 10.96 13.90
N TRP A 78 -19.29 11.81 14.76
CA TRP A 78 -19.38 13.25 14.55
C TRP A 78 -18.02 13.95 14.60
N VAL A 79 -17.86 14.94 13.72
CA VAL A 79 -16.74 15.89 13.69
C VAL A 79 -17.28 17.32 13.68
N ILE A 80 -16.65 18.17 14.48
CA ILE A 80 -16.85 19.61 14.53
C ILE A 80 -15.70 20.27 13.78
N ASN A 81 -15.95 20.83 12.61
CA ASN A 81 -15.00 21.72 11.96
C ASN A 81 -15.24 23.15 12.45
N LEU A 82 -14.18 23.80 12.93
CA LEU A 82 -14.11 25.18 13.39
C LEU A 82 -13.09 25.98 12.58
N ARG A 83 -13.57 27.01 11.88
CA ARG A 83 -12.73 28.04 11.25
C ARG A 83 -13.53 29.32 10.99
N ALA A 84 -12.85 30.45 10.93
CA ALA A 84 -13.48 31.70 10.51
C ALA A 84 -13.86 31.64 9.02
N ASN A 85 -15.01 32.24 8.66
CA ASN A 85 -15.54 32.25 7.30
C ASN A 85 -15.85 30.84 6.75
N MET A 86 -16.45 29.97 7.56
CA MET A 86 -16.75 28.58 7.20
C MET A 86 -17.52 28.42 5.87
N GLY A 87 -18.40 29.37 5.53
CA GLY A 87 -19.14 29.40 4.26
C GLY A 87 -18.31 29.74 3.00
N GLN A 88 -17.03 30.04 3.15
CA GLN A 88 -16.09 30.29 2.04
C GLN A 88 -15.10 29.12 1.90
N ASN A 89 -14.44 29.03 0.74
CA ASN A 89 -13.35 28.06 0.54
C ASN A 89 -12.20 28.35 1.52
N ARG A 90 -11.52 27.29 1.98
CA ARG A 90 -10.33 27.38 2.84
C ARG A 90 -9.30 28.30 2.16
N SER A 91 -8.65 29.17 2.93
CA SER A 91 -7.58 30.00 2.42
C SER A 91 -6.34 29.16 2.12
N LEU A 92 -5.62 29.46 1.04
CA LEU A 92 -4.35 28.79 0.75
C LEU A 92 -3.39 28.90 1.94
N LEU A 93 -2.66 27.82 2.19
CA LEU A 93 -1.70 27.61 3.28
C LEU A 93 -2.29 27.64 4.69
N GLN A 94 -3.61 27.68 4.86
CA GLN A 94 -4.30 27.44 6.14
C GLN A 94 -4.24 25.93 6.48
N PRO A 95 -3.40 25.46 7.41
CA PRO A 95 -3.25 24.03 7.65
C PRO A 95 -4.49 23.44 8.33
N PRO A 96 -4.99 22.28 7.88
CA PRO A 96 -5.96 21.50 8.62
C PRO A 96 -5.29 20.65 9.70
N MET A 97 -5.93 20.56 10.86
CA MET A 97 -5.48 19.72 11.97
C MET A 97 -6.68 19.03 12.63
N LYS A 98 -6.46 17.88 13.25
CA LYS A 98 -7.52 17.16 13.98
C LYS A 98 -7.21 16.83 15.44
N ILE A 99 -8.20 16.91 16.33
CA ILE A 99 -8.13 16.31 17.68
C ILE A 99 -9.18 15.22 17.71
N VAL A 100 -8.74 14.01 18.03
CA VAL A 100 -9.56 12.81 18.09
C VAL A 100 -9.57 12.32 19.53
N ALA A 101 -10.73 11.91 20.03
CA ALA A 101 -10.86 11.42 21.39
C ALA A 101 -11.70 10.15 21.47
N ASN A 102 -11.60 9.49 22.63
CA ASN A 102 -12.50 8.41 23.03
C ASN A 102 -12.51 7.27 22.00
N MET A 103 -11.31 6.90 21.58
CA MET A 103 -11.03 5.67 20.82
C MET A 103 -11.27 4.43 21.66
N HIS A 104 -10.93 4.50 22.94
CA HIS A 104 -11.51 3.66 23.96
C HIS A 104 -12.73 4.34 24.55
N GLY A 105 -13.89 3.68 24.51
CA GLY A 105 -15.15 4.31 24.87
C GLY A 105 -15.28 4.66 26.36
N ASP A 106 -14.56 3.96 27.23
CA ASP A 106 -14.49 4.20 28.68
C ASP A 106 -13.47 5.28 29.08
N GLU A 107 -12.70 5.82 28.14
CA GLU A 107 -11.77 6.94 28.34
C GLU A 107 -12.47 8.24 27.94
N THR A 108 -13.17 8.84 28.89
CA THR A 108 -14.21 9.84 28.62
C THR A 108 -13.76 11.28 28.79
N VAL A 109 -12.64 11.51 29.49
CA VAL A 109 -12.09 12.86 29.71
C VAL A 109 -11.78 13.55 28.38
N GLY A 110 -11.09 12.87 27.47
CA GLY A 110 -10.78 13.41 26.14
C GLY A 110 -12.03 13.84 25.36
N ARG A 111 -13.10 13.03 25.41
CA ARG A 111 -14.40 13.35 24.79
C ARG A 111 -14.98 14.64 25.35
N ALA A 112 -15.00 14.77 26.68
CA ALA A 112 -15.53 15.95 27.35
C ALA A 112 -14.69 17.20 26.99
N LEU A 113 -13.36 17.10 27.06
CA LEU A 113 -12.46 18.21 26.72
C LEU A 113 -12.63 18.68 25.27
N VAL A 114 -12.83 17.76 24.32
CA VAL A 114 -13.10 18.13 22.92
C VAL A 114 -14.39 18.95 22.78
N LEU A 115 -15.47 18.56 23.47
CA LEU A 115 -16.72 19.33 23.45
C LEU A 115 -16.58 20.69 24.15
N MET A 116 -15.88 20.72 25.28
CA MET A 116 -15.57 21.96 26.01
C MET A 116 -14.72 22.91 25.15
N LEU A 117 -13.71 22.39 24.45
CA LEU A 117 -12.83 23.17 23.57
C LEU A 117 -13.61 23.80 22.43
N ALA A 118 -14.54 23.07 21.82
CA ALA A 118 -15.39 23.63 20.77
C ALA A 118 -16.22 24.82 21.28
N VAL A 119 -16.84 24.68 22.46
CA VAL A 119 -17.63 25.76 23.07
C VAL A 119 -16.75 26.95 23.48
N ASP A 120 -15.58 26.70 24.07
CA ASP A 120 -14.64 27.73 24.49
C ASP A 120 -14.09 28.54 23.30
N LEU A 121 -13.69 27.87 22.21
CA LEU A 121 -13.24 28.52 20.98
C LEU A 121 -14.32 29.44 20.39
N ILE A 122 -15.57 28.97 20.32
CA ILE A 122 -16.69 29.78 19.81
C ILE A 122 -16.93 30.98 20.74
N LYS A 123 -16.99 30.74 22.05
CA LYS A 123 -17.23 31.78 23.05
C LYS A 123 -16.15 32.86 23.03
N ARG A 124 -14.88 32.48 22.99
CA ARG A 124 -13.74 33.42 22.94
C ARG A 124 -13.65 34.15 21.61
N PHE A 125 -13.97 33.48 20.50
CA PHE A 125 -14.06 34.15 19.20
C PHE A 125 -15.15 35.25 19.22
N LYS A 126 -16.33 34.94 19.76
CA LYS A 126 -17.43 35.93 19.90
C LYS A 126 -17.07 37.05 20.87
N ALA A 127 -16.25 36.76 21.89
CA ALA A 127 -15.67 37.76 22.79
C ALA A 127 -14.49 38.54 22.17
N ASN A 128 -14.13 38.27 20.90
CA ASN A 128 -13.02 38.90 20.18
C ASN A 128 -11.66 38.72 20.88
N ASP A 129 -11.44 37.55 21.48
CA ASP A 129 -10.14 37.16 22.02
C ASP A 129 -9.10 37.11 20.89
N ALA A 130 -8.04 37.90 21.01
CA ALA A 130 -7.06 38.08 19.94
C ALA A 130 -6.36 36.77 19.54
N ARG A 131 -6.08 35.88 20.50
CA ARG A 131 -5.41 34.59 20.26
C ARG A 131 -6.34 33.65 19.49
N VAL A 132 -7.60 33.53 19.93
CA VAL A 132 -8.58 32.63 19.31
C VAL A 132 -9.02 33.15 17.94
N VAL A 133 -9.21 34.46 17.79
CA VAL A 133 -9.50 35.08 16.49
C VAL A 133 -8.35 34.82 15.52
N GLN A 134 -7.09 34.97 15.95
CA GLN A 134 -5.95 34.63 15.10
C GLN A 134 -5.97 33.16 14.71
N LEU A 135 -6.17 32.26 15.68
CA LEU A 135 -6.17 30.81 15.48
C LEU A 135 -7.24 30.35 14.49
N LEU A 136 -8.50 30.76 14.67
CA LEU A 136 -9.60 30.37 13.76
C LEU A 136 -9.49 31.01 12.37
N ASN A 137 -8.77 32.12 12.22
CA ASN A 137 -8.46 32.68 10.91
C ASN A 137 -7.30 31.97 10.21
N SER A 138 -6.36 31.38 10.97
CA SER A 138 -5.14 30.80 10.43
C SER A 138 -5.16 29.29 10.28
N THR A 139 -6.07 28.58 10.94
CA THR A 139 -6.07 27.12 11.11
C THR A 139 -7.46 26.56 10.79
N ASP A 140 -7.53 25.38 10.18
CA ASP A 140 -8.78 24.64 9.94
C ASP A 140 -8.85 23.51 10.99
N ILE A 141 -9.69 23.66 12.03
CA ILE A 141 -9.62 22.82 13.23
C ILE A 141 -10.76 21.80 13.21
N HIS A 142 -10.41 20.51 13.24
CA HIS A 142 -11.36 19.42 13.23
C HIS A 142 -11.37 18.70 14.58
N LEU A 143 -12.49 18.73 15.28
CA LEU A 143 -12.63 18.16 16.61
C LEU A 143 -13.59 16.98 16.59
N MET A 144 -13.09 15.79 16.93
CA MET A 144 -13.84 14.55 16.92
C MET A 144 -14.02 14.04 18.35
N PRO A 145 -15.19 14.25 18.99
CA PRO A 145 -15.40 13.89 20.38
C PRO A 145 -15.34 12.38 20.64
N SER A 146 -15.62 11.53 19.65
CA SER A 146 -15.63 10.09 19.86
C SER A 146 -15.47 9.28 18.59
N VAL A 147 -14.41 8.47 18.56
CA VAL A 147 -14.23 7.38 17.58
C VAL A 147 -15.07 6.17 17.96
N ASN A 148 -15.21 5.88 19.26
CA ASN A 148 -15.97 4.75 19.77
C ASN A 148 -17.22 5.19 20.55
N PRO A 149 -18.25 5.75 19.88
CA PRO A 149 -19.47 6.17 20.55
C PRO A 149 -20.22 4.99 21.18
N ASP A 150 -19.97 3.76 20.73
CA ASP A 150 -20.62 2.56 21.26
C ASP A 150 -20.07 2.12 22.59
N GLY A 151 -18.75 2.04 22.69
CA GLY A 151 -18.06 1.78 23.93
C GLY A 151 -18.43 2.82 24.98
N TYR A 152 -18.50 4.11 24.59
CA TYR A 152 -18.91 5.18 25.49
C TYR A 152 -20.35 5.03 26.00
N GLU A 153 -21.29 4.64 25.13
CA GLU A 153 -22.65 4.39 25.57
C GLU A 153 -22.75 3.16 26.49
N ALA A 154 -21.88 2.16 26.32
CA ALA A 154 -21.80 1.02 27.23
C ALA A 154 -21.11 1.37 28.56
N ALA A 155 -20.21 2.35 28.57
CA ALA A 155 -19.46 2.76 29.74
C ALA A 155 -20.35 3.42 30.82
N ARG A 156 -19.80 3.51 32.04
CA ARG A 156 -20.48 4.04 33.22
C ARG A 156 -19.60 5.02 33.98
N GLU A 157 -20.17 6.16 34.32
CA GLU A 157 -19.50 7.21 35.10
C GLU A 157 -19.06 6.70 36.48
N GLY A 158 -17.88 7.12 36.92
CA GLY A 158 -17.27 6.72 38.18
C GLY A 158 -16.47 5.41 38.11
N SER A 159 -16.38 4.79 36.94
CA SER A 159 -15.58 3.57 36.70
C SER A 159 -14.08 3.88 36.64
N CYS A 160 -13.43 3.92 37.80
CA CYS A 160 -12.00 4.22 37.94
C CYS A 160 -11.11 3.02 38.31
N SER A 161 -11.67 1.80 38.49
CA SER A 161 -10.90 0.63 38.92
C SER A 161 -10.51 -0.28 37.73
N PRO A 162 -9.40 -1.05 37.85
CA PRO A 162 -8.99 -2.03 36.83
C PRO A 162 -10.08 -3.05 36.46
N ASP A 163 -10.92 -3.43 37.43
CA ASP A 163 -12.05 -4.34 37.20
C ASP A 163 -13.23 -3.68 36.45
N ALA A 164 -13.33 -2.35 36.49
CA ALA A 164 -14.39 -1.59 35.82
C ALA A 164 -14.11 -1.37 34.33
N TYR A 165 -12.87 -1.57 33.85
CA TYR A 165 -12.49 -1.45 32.42
C TYR A 165 -13.01 -2.58 31.53
N LYS A 166 -13.77 -3.54 32.10
CA LYS A 166 -14.34 -4.69 31.37
C LYS A 166 -15.53 -4.30 30.48
N THR A 167 -16.07 -3.09 30.63
CA THR A 167 -17.25 -2.63 29.88
C THR A 167 -17.02 -1.23 29.31
N GLY A 168 -17.13 -1.10 27.98
CA GLY A 168 -17.10 0.18 27.28
C GLY A 168 -15.76 0.59 26.70
N ARG A 169 -14.65 -0.08 27.03
CA ARG A 169 -13.34 0.18 26.42
C ARG A 169 -13.32 -0.12 24.92
N GLN A 170 -13.66 -1.35 24.58
CA GLN A 170 -13.71 -1.85 23.20
C GLN A 170 -14.95 -1.31 22.46
N ASN A 171 -14.98 -1.42 21.14
CA ASN A 171 -16.20 -1.13 20.37
C ASN A 171 -17.28 -2.20 20.62
N ALA A 172 -18.46 -2.08 19.99
CA ALA A 172 -19.55 -3.01 20.25
C ALA A 172 -19.27 -4.48 19.84
N ASN A 173 -18.27 -4.72 18.99
CA ASN A 173 -17.78 -6.07 18.66
C ASN A 173 -16.69 -6.58 19.62
N GLN A 174 -16.43 -5.87 20.72
CA GLN A 174 -15.36 -6.18 21.67
C GLN A 174 -13.95 -6.13 21.05
N ILE A 175 -13.77 -5.28 20.04
CA ILE A 175 -12.45 -5.02 19.44
C ILE A 175 -11.87 -3.71 19.98
N ASP A 176 -10.58 -3.76 20.29
CA ASP A 176 -9.80 -2.58 20.64
C ASP A 176 -9.44 -1.81 19.36
N LEU A 177 -10.04 -0.62 19.18
CA LEU A 177 -9.83 0.19 17.99
C LEU A 177 -8.38 0.68 17.87
N ASN A 178 -7.67 0.90 18.97
CA ASN A 178 -6.26 1.32 18.96
C ASN A 178 -5.28 0.13 18.82
N ARG A 179 -5.80 -1.05 18.46
CA ARG A 179 -5.03 -2.23 18.00
C ARG A 179 -5.50 -2.70 16.63
N ASN A 180 -6.41 -1.96 16.01
CA ASN A 180 -7.10 -2.40 14.82
C ASN A 180 -6.58 -1.74 13.55
N PHE A 181 -5.74 -0.70 13.60
CA PHE A 181 -5.11 -0.13 12.40
C PHE A 181 -4.03 -1.06 11.84
N PRO A 182 -3.65 -0.92 10.56
CA PRO A 182 -2.44 -1.53 10.03
C PRO A 182 -1.20 -1.08 10.81
N ASP A 183 -0.28 -2.01 11.05
CA ASP A 183 0.98 -1.74 11.73
C ASP A 183 2.12 -1.71 10.70
N GLN A 184 2.96 -0.68 10.77
CA GLN A 184 4.06 -0.43 9.84
C GLN A 184 5.16 -1.50 9.88
N PHE A 185 5.24 -2.29 10.97
CA PHE A 185 6.18 -3.38 11.11
C PHE A 185 5.57 -4.75 10.80
N GLN A 186 4.31 -4.81 10.35
CA GLN A 186 3.70 -6.01 9.79
C GLN A 186 4.04 -6.19 8.30
N VAL A 187 4.43 -7.42 7.94
CA VAL A 187 5.24 -7.81 6.76
C VAL A 187 4.50 -7.78 5.40
N ARG A 188 3.33 -7.15 5.28
CA ARG A 188 2.55 -7.19 4.02
C ARG A 188 2.31 -5.79 3.47
N LYS A 189 3.31 -5.23 2.79
CA LYS A 189 3.17 -3.94 2.07
C LYS A 189 2.48 -4.05 0.71
N ASP A 190 2.24 -5.27 0.20
CA ASP A 190 1.75 -5.51 -1.16
C ASP A 190 0.37 -6.20 -1.21
N ASP A 191 -0.37 -6.18 -0.11
CA ASP A 191 -1.75 -6.68 -0.06
C ASP A 191 -2.66 -5.50 0.32
N ASP A 192 -3.15 -4.75 -0.66
CA ASP A 192 -4.15 -3.68 -0.44
C ASP A 192 -5.38 -4.22 0.32
N ALA A 193 -5.70 -5.50 0.17
CA ALA A 193 -6.76 -6.13 0.94
C ALA A 193 -6.37 -6.34 2.41
N ALA A 194 -5.09 -6.44 2.78
CA ALA A 194 -4.63 -6.52 4.17
C ALA A 194 -4.79 -5.20 4.94
N LEU A 195 -4.81 -4.06 4.25
CA LEU A 195 -5.10 -2.76 4.88
C LEU A 195 -6.52 -2.75 5.46
N VAL A 196 -7.51 -3.31 4.73
CA VAL A 196 -8.94 -3.25 5.10
C VAL A 196 -9.49 -4.52 5.77
N ARG A 197 -8.78 -5.65 5.69
CA ARG A 197 -9.22 -6.94 6.26
C ARG A 197 -9.31 -6.89 7.79
N ASN A 198 -10.39 -7.45 8.34
CA ASN A 198 -10.63 -7.58 9.79
C ASN A 198 -10.63 -6.23 10.57
N ARG A 199 -10.83 -5.11 9.85
CA ARG A 199 -10.94 -3.78 10.45
C ARG A 199 -12.39 -3.49 10.85
N GLN A 200 -12.56 -2.79 11.96
CA GLN A 200 -13.85 -2.34 12.45
C GLN A 200 -14.36 -1.17 11.61
N PRO A 201 -15.68 -0.96 11.52
CA PRO A 201 -16.25 0.20 10.83
C PRO A 201 -15.65 1.52 11.30
N GLU A 202 -15.47 1.68 12.61
CA GLU A 202 -14.86 2.87 13.19
C GLU A 202 -13.43 3.09 12.67
N THR A 203 -12.61 2.04 12.66
CA THR A 203 -11.24 2.07 12.17
C THR A 203 -11.19 2.37 10.67
N LEU A 204 -12.02 1.72 9.85
CA LEU A 204 -12.07 1.97 8.40
C LEU A 204 -12.49 3.40 8.07
N ASN A 205 -13.48 3.94 8.79
CA ASN A 205 -13.92 5.33 8.63
C ASN A 205 -12.80 6.30 9.01
N MET A 206 -12.04 6.00 10.07
CA MET A 206 -10.86 6.80 10.45
C MET A 206 -9.74 6.72 9.42
N MET A 207 -9.40 5.54 8.91
CA MET A 207 -8.38 5.37 7.87
C MET A 207 -8.74 6.17 6.62
N LYS A 208 -9.99 6.08 6.17
CA LYS A 208 -10.52 6.87 5.04
C LYS A 208 -10.43 8.37 5.33
N TYR A 209 -10.86 8.79 6.51
CA TYR A 209 -10.83 10.20 6.91
C TYR A 209 -9.40 10.76 6.94
N ILE A 210 -8.41 9.97 7.37
CA ILE A 210 -7.00 10.33 7.35
C ILE A 210 -6.49 10.44 5.91
N ALA A 211 -6.80 9.48 5.04
CA ALA A 211 -6.31 9.44 3.66
C ALA A 211 -6.93 10.51 2.74
N GLU A 212 -8.20 10.89 2.97
CA GLU A 212 -8.92 11.85 2.12
C GLU A 212 -8.66 13.31 2.49
N ASN A 213 -7.97 13.59 3.60
CA ASN A 213 -7.76 14.93 4.11
C ASN A 213 -6.28 15.22 4.35
N ASP A 214 -5.82 16.41 3.97
CA ASP A 214 -4.42 16.84 4.04
C ASP A 214 -4.00 17.29 5.47
N PHE A 215 -4.39 16.56 6.51
CA PHE A 215 -4.09 16.92 7.91
C PHE A 215 -2.58 17.06 8.16
N VAL A 216 -2.19 18.15 8.81
CA VAL A 216 -0.79 18.42 9.16
C VAL A 216 -0.47 17.88 10.54
N LEU A 217 -1.35 18.12 11.51
CA LEU A 217 -1.15 17.74 12.91
C LEU A 217 -2.41 17.05 13.45
N SER A 218 -2.21 16.05 14.29
CA SER A 218 -3.25 15.32 15.00
C SER A 218 -2.91 15.13 16.47
N ALA A 219 -3.93 15.03 17.31
CA ALA A 219 -3.85 14.60 18.70
C ALA A 219 -4.86 13.47 18.93
N ASN A 220 -4.44 12.41 19.64
CA ASN A 220 -5.32 11.33 20.07
C ASN A 220 -5.45 11.34 21.60
N PHE A 221 -6.61 11.67 22.13
CA PHE A 221 -6.84 11.77 23.58
C PHE A 221 -7.31 10.44 24.17
N HIS A 222 -6.51 9.92 25.10
CA HIS A 222 -6.71 8.69 25.88
C HIS A 222 -6.76 9.00 27.39
N GLY A 223 -7.01 7.97 28.18
CA GLY A 223 -6.95 8.05 29.64
C GLY A 223 -6.48 6.75 30.30
N GLY A 224 -6.13 6.86 31.58
CA GLY A 224 -5.54 5.77 32.37
C GLY A 224 -4.12 6.12 32.86
N SER A 225 -3.51 7.16 32.31
CA SER A 225 -2.26 7.74 32.78
C SER A 225 -2.26 9.27 32.55
N VAL A 226 -1.14 9.92 32.85
CA VAL A 226 -0.88 11.34 32.53
C VAL A 226 0.50 11.45 31.90
N VAL A 227 0.56 11.44 30.55
CA VAL A 227 1.78 11.46 29.73
C VAL A 227 1.46 11.80 28.27
N ALA A 228 2.37 12.48 27.58
CA ALA A 228 2.34 12.60 26.13
C ALA A 228 3.23 11.53 25.47
N SER A 229 2.59 10.57 24.79
CA SER A 229 3.24 9.48 24.07
C SER A 229 3.46 9.84 22.61
N TYR A 230 4.64 9.56 22.06
CA TYR A 230 4.99 9.85 20.67
C TYR A 230 5.51 8.61 19.90
N PRO A 231 5.39 8.62 18.54
CA PRO A 231 5.75 7.47 17.70
C PRO A 231 7.21 7.02 17.79
N TYR A 232 7.50 5.77 17.42
CA TYR A 232 6.53 4.72 17.11
C TYR A 232 5.97 4.04 18.36
N ASP A 233 4.76 3.53 18.24
CA ASP A 233 4.00 2.84 19.29
C ASP A 233 4.36 1.35 19.41
N SER A 234 4.97 0.79 18.35
CA SER A 234 5.49 -0.58 18.34
C SER A 234 6.97 -0.65 17.96
N VAL A 235 7.58 -1.82 18.17
CA VAL A 235 8.90 -2.16 17.64
C VAL A 235 8.77 -3.20 16.52
N PRO A 236 9.75 -3.30 15.59
CA PRO A 236 9.82 -4.41 14.66
C PRO A 236 9.71 -5.76 15.39
N PHE A 237 8.98 -6.70 14.79
CA PHE A 237 8.73 -8.03 15.37
C PHE A 237 10.02 -8.75 15.80
N SER A 238 11.10 -8.55 15.05
CA SER A 238 12.44 -9.07 15.35
C SER A 238 13.01 -8.58 16.69
N VAL A 239 12.67 -7.36 17.12
CA VAL A 239 13.11 -6.77 18.40
C VAL A 239 12.27 -7.28 19.57
N GLU A 240 10.99 -7.60 19.33
CA GLU A 240 10.07 -8.10 20.35
C GLU A 240 10.38 -9.53 20.79
N ASN A 241 10.70 -10.42 19.85
CA ASN A 241 10.98 -11.83 20.15
C ASN A 241 12.35 -12.08 20.79
N GLN A 242 13.32 -11.19 20.63
CA GLN A 242 14.67 -11.36 21.17
C GLN A 242 14.76 -11.21 22.71
N ARG A 243 13.77 -10.59 23.38
CA ARG A 243 13.91 -10.18 24.79
C ARG A 243 12.86 -10.74 25.76
N GLY A 244 11.91 -11.53 25.28
CA GLY A 244 10.80 -12.00 26.10
C GLY A 244 10.04 -10.84 26.76
N TYR A 245 9.33 -11.11 27.86
CA TYR A 245 8.43 -10.16 28.54
C TYR A 245 9.06 -8.81 28.96
N GLU A 246 10.37 -8.56 28.81
CA GLU A 246 11.05 -7.27 29.05
C GLU A 246 11.08 -6.32 27.83
N GLY A 247 10.51 -6.70 26.68
CA GLY A 247 10.57 -5.95 25.41
C GLY A 247 9.93 -4.55 25.39
N TYR A 248 9.13 -4.17 26.38
CA TYR A 248 8.38 -2.90 26.42
C TYR A 248 9.19 -1.66 26.84
N LYS A 249 10.52 -1.76 27.01
CA LYS A 249 11.42 -0.62 27.34
C LYS A 249 12.44 -0.34 26.24
N VAL A 250 12.00 -0.40 24.99
CA VAL A 250 12.85 -0.09 23.83
C VAL A 250 12.26 1.10 23.10
N GLN A 251 13.07 2.13 22.87
CA GLN A 251 12.63 3.26 22.07
C GLN A 251 12.60 2.86 20.59
N SER A 252 11.48 3.15 19.92
CA SER A 252 11.29 2.98 18.49
C SER A 252 11.23 4.37 17.85
N LEU A 253 12.37 4.87 17.39
CA LEU A 253 12.48 6.26 16.92
C LEU A 253 12.01 6.38 15.47
N SER A 254 11.13 7.34 15.20
CA SER A 254 10.78 7.72 13.82
C SER A 254 11.86 8.62 13.19
N PRO A 255 11.92 8.73 11.85
CA PRO A 255 12.82 9.68 11.18
C PRO A 255 12.67 11.13 11.68
N ASP A 256 11.45 11.55 12.01
CA ASP A 256 11.12 12.88 12.56
C ASP A 256 11.08 12.92 14.11
N ASN A 257 11.81 12.05 14.80
CA ASN A 257 11.78 11.95 16.26
C ASN A 257 11.94 13.28 17.00
N ASP A 258 12.82 14.18 16.53
CA ASP A 258 13.04 15.47 17.18
C ASP A 258 11.79 16.36 17.16
N VAL A 259 11.02 16.32 16.07
CA VAL A 259 9.74 17.02 15.95
C VAL A 259 8.73 16.42 16.93
N TYR A 260 8.66 15.09 17.00
CA TYR A 260 7.76 14.39 17.91
C TYR A 260 8.04 14.65 19.38
N VAL A 261 9.32 14.59 19.79
CA VAL A 261 9.75 14.95 21.14
C VAL A 261 9.40 16.41 21.43
N HIS A 262 9.58 17.31 20.48
CA HIS A 262 9.22 18.72 20.64
C HIS A 262 7.71 18.92 20.81
N LEU A 263 6.88 18.28 19.97
CA LEU A 263 5.42 18.32 20.05
C LEU A 263 4.90 17.75 21.37
N ALA A 264 5.45 16.62 21.82
CA ALA A 264 5.10 16.03 23.11
C ALA A 264 5.47 16.96 24.27
N LYS A 265 6.63 17.62 24.21
CA LYS A 265 7.04 18.63 25.20
C LYS A 265 6.17 19.88 25.18
N ILE A 266 5.70 20.33 24.02
CA ILE A 266 4.75 21.47 23.94
C ILE A 266 3.50 21.15 24.76
N TYR A 267 2.92 19.97 24.60
CA TYR A 267 1.74 19.60 25.39
C TYR A 267 2.08 19.41 26.87
N ALA A 268 3.07 18.56 27.16
CA ALA A 268 3.41 18.16 28.52
C ALA A 268 3.83 19.36 29.38
N SER A 269 4.75 20.20 28.89
CA SER A 269 5.29 21.33 29.67
C SER A 269 4.27 22.41 30.02
N ASN A 270 3.19 22.53 29.25
CA ASN A 270 2.08 23.45 29.52
C ASN A 270 0.96 22.80 30.35
N HIS A 271 1.02 21.49 30.56
CA HIS A 271 0.04 20.77 31.37
C HIS A 271 0.36 20.95 32.85
N LYS A 272 -0.65 21.22 33.68
CA LYS A 272 -0.44 21.54 35.10
C LYS A 272 0.18 20.42 35.92
N THR A 273 0.07 19.15 35.50
CA THR A 273 0.52 18.00 36.28
C THR A 273 1.43 17.02 35.52
N MET A 274 1.50 17.09 34.19
CA MET A 274 2.17 16.06 33.36
C MET A 274 3.70 16.07 33.47
N PRO A 275 4.40 17.23 33.59
CA PRO A 275 5.87 17.27 33.67
C PRO A 275 6.47 16.69 34.96
N PHE A 276 5.68 16.54 36.02
CA PHE A 276 6.19 16.20 37.34
C PHE A 276 6.38 14.67 37.46
N ARG A 277 7.58 14.25 37.87
CA ARG A 277 7.88 12.84 38.20
C ARG A 277 6.99 12.39 39.37
N GLN A 278 6.42 11.18 39.27
CA GLN A 278 5.34 10.69 40.13
C GLN A 278 4.05 11.48 39.93
N ASN A 279 3.46 11.33 38.74
CA ASN A 279 2.14 11.87 38.47
C ASN A 279 1.10 11.25 39.43
N GLN A 280 -0.11 11.79 39.46
CA GLN A 280 -1.17 11.33 40.37
C GLN A 280 -1.56 9.85 40.14
N CYS A 281 -1.08 9.21 39.06
CA CYS A 281 -1.39 7.84 38.67
C CYS A 281 -0.35 6.82 39.16
N GLY A 282 0.77 7.28 39.73
CA GLY A 282 1.87 6.41 40.17
C GLY A 282 2.90 6.10 39.10
N ASP A 283 2.77 6.69 37.90
CA ASP A 283 3.74 6.54 36.82
C ASP A 283 4.90 7.53 36.93
N ASN A 284 6.02 7.20 36.28
CA ASN A 284 7.25 8.01 36.35
C ASN A 284 7.85 8.27 34.96
N PHE A 285 7.24 9.21 34.23
CA PHE A 285 7.74 9.69 32.95
C PHE A 285 8.64 10.91 33.13
N THR A 286 9.80 10.90 32.48
CA THR A 286 10.69 12.07 32.50
C THR A 286 10.12 13.14 31.58
N ASP A 287 10.06 14.38 32.08
CA ASP A 287 9.48 15.54 31.39
C ASP A 287 7.99 15.38 30.98
N GLY A 288 7.30 14.36 31.51
CA GLY A 288 5.91 14.06 31.15
C GLY A 288 5.71 13.49 29.75
N ILE A 289 6.76 12.95 29.13
CA ILE A 289 6.70 12.36 27.78
C ILE A 289 7.25 10.94 27.75
N THR A 290 6.84 10.16 26.75
CA THR A 290 7.43 8.84 26.46
C THR A 290 7.36 8.51 24.98
N ASN A 291 8.29 7.71 24.48
CA ASN A 291 8.09 7.01 23.21
C ASN A 291 7.09 5.86 23.47
N GLY A 292 6.13 5.65 22.56
CA GLY A 292 5.05 4.67 22.76
C GLY A 292 5.58 3.26 22.99
N ALA A 293 6.45 2.78 22.11
CA ALA A 293 7.07 1.47 22.23
C ALA A 293 7.93 1.29 23.51
N TYR A 294 8.52 2.37 24.03
CA TYR A 294 9.29 2.37 25.28
C TYR A 294 8.41 2.33 26.54
N TRP A 295 7.12 2.68 26.42
CA TRP A 295 6.18 2.55 27.51
C TRP A 295 5.54 1.16 27.50
N TYR A 296 4.90 0.79 26.38
CA TYR A 296 4.41 -0.55 26.10
C TYR A 296 4.08 -0.72 24.62
N ASN A 297 4.28 -1.93 24.10
CA ASN A 297 4.11 -2.22 22.69
C ASN A 297 2.63 -2.19 22.26
N VAL A 298 2.31 -1.34 21.29
CA VAL A 298 0.97 -1.13 20.74
C VAL A 298 1.03 -1.36 19.23
N ARG A 299 0.71 -2.58 18.79
CA ARG A 299 0.62 -2.87 17.36
C ARG A 299 -0.68 -2.35 16.78
N GLY A 300 -0.62 -1.69 15.63
CA GLY A 300 -1.80 -1.23 14.90
C GLY A 300 -2.52 -0.05 15.56
N GLY A 301 -1.75 0.93 16.03
CA GLY A 301 -2.24 2.19 16.57
C GLY A 301 -2.51 3.24 15.47
N MET A 302 -3.45 4.17 15.74
CA MET A 302 -3.75 5.27 14.81
C MET A 302 -2.59 6.26 14.67
N GLN A 303 -1.81 6.42 15.74
CA GLN A 303 -0.71 7.38 15.82
C GLN A 303 0.35 7.11 14.75
N ASP A 304 0.77 5.85 14.65
CA ASP A 304 1.74 5.41 13.66
C ASP A 304 1.14 5.41 12.25
N PHE A 305 -0.13 5.03 12.11
CA PHE A 305 -0.83 5.03 10.82
C PHE A 305 -0.86 6.43 10.18
N ASN A 306 -1.14 7.48 10.97
CA ASN A 306 -1.12 8.87 10.47
C ASN A 306 0.22 9.23 9.85
N TYR A 307 1.32 8.90 10.53
CA TYR A 307 2.67 9.25 10.08
C TYR A 307 3.13 8.46 8.86
N VAL A 308 2.74 7.19 8.77
CA VAL A 308 3.21 6.30 7.69
C VAL A 308 2.38 6.42 6.42
N HIS A 309 1.08 6.70 6.54
CA HIS A 309 0.14 6.68 5.41
C HIS A 309 -0.44 8.06 5.04
N SER A 310 0.03 9.15 5.67
CA SER A 310 -0.41 10.51 5.35
C SER A 310 0.67 11.54 5.71
N ASN A 311 0.40 12.83 5.45
CA ASN A 311 1.26 13.95 5.88
C ASN A 311 1.09 14.32 7.37
N CYS A 312 0.32 13.55 8.14
CA CYS A 312 -0.18 13.95 9.45
C CYS A 312 0.71 13.46 10.59
N PHE A 313 1.17 14.39 11.43
CA PHE A 313 1.91 14.08 12.65
C PHE A 313 0.93 13.90 13.82
N GLU A 314 0.87 12.72 14.42
CA GLU A 314 0.02 12.46 15.59
C GLU A 314 0.84 12.13 16.84
N ILE A 315 0.44 12.67 18.00
CA ILE A 315 0.85 12.16 19.32
C ILE A 315 -0.38 11.77 20.13
N THR A 316 -0.20 10.81 21.03
CA THR A 316 -1.23 10.38 21.98
C THR A 316 -1.06 11.11 23.31
N MET A 317 -2.12 11.71 23.82
CA MET A 317 -2.12 12.32 25.16
C MET A 317 -2.98 11.50 26.10
N GLU A 318 -2.37 11.01 27.16
CA GLU A 318 -3.04 10.42 28.31
C GLU A 318 -3.36 11.54 29.29
N LEU A 319 -4.66 11.79 29.52
CA LEU A 319 -5.10 13.04 30.14
C LEU A 319 -5.42 12.91 31.64
N SER A 320 -5.77 11.71 32.10
CA SER A 320 -6.30 11.50 33.45
C SER A 320 -6.02 10.08 33.94
N CYS A 321 -5.80 9.91 35.25
CA CYS A 321 -5.60 8.58 35.85
C CYS A 321 -6.86 7.73 35.82
N CYS A 322 -8.01 8.34 36.11
CA CYS A 322 -9.29 7.67 35.97
C CYS A 322 -9.78 7.83 34.54
N LYS A 323 -10.15 6.71 33.91
CA LYS A 323 -10.68 6.67 32.54
C LYS A 323 -12.07 7.29 32.44
N PHE A 324 -12.93 7.05 33.43
CA PHE A 324 -14.27 7.64 33.51
C PHE A 324 -14.56 8.26 34.89
N PRO A 325 -13.95 9.41 35.22
CA PRO A 325 -14.14 10.06 36.52
C PRO A 325 -15.53 10.69 36.63
N ASP A 326 -15.94 11.00 37.85
CA ASP A 326 -17.17 11.74 38.13
C ASP A 326 -17.12 13.14 37.46
N ALA A 327 -18.23 13.57 36.84
CA ALA A 327 -18.30 14.78 36.06
C ALA A 327 -17.94 16.05 36.85
N ARG A 328 -18.03 16.03 38.18
CA ARG A 328 -17.57 17.13 39.07
C ARG A 328 -16.07 17.42 38.93
N THR A 329 -15.28 16.49 38.40
CA THR A 329 -13.84 16.64 38.19
C THR A 329 -13.47 17.24 36.83
N LEU A 330 -14.42 17.28 35.87
CA LEU A 330 -14.15 17.70 34.49
C LEU A 330 -13.59 19.12 34.38
N LEU A 331 -14.05 20.05 35.21
CA LEU A 331 -13.51 21.41 35.20
C LEU A 331 -12.04 21.45 35.64
N GLY A 332 -11.64 20.59 36.58
CA GLY A 332 -10.25 20.42 36.97
C GLY A 332 -9.41 19.84 35.84
N GLU A 333 -9.94 18.86 35.10
CA GLU A 333 -9.23 18.31 33.93
C GLU A 333 -9.13 19.30 32.77
N TRP A 334 -10.17 20.12 32.56
CA TRP A 334 -10.10 21.23 31.62
C TRP A 334 -9.00 22.21 32.01
N GLU A 335 -8.99 22.64 33.27
CA GLU A 335 -7.98 23.54 33.82
C GLU A 335 -6.55 22.99 33.70
N ASN A 336 -6.37 21.68 33.73
CA ASN A 336 -5.07 21.03 33.55
C ASN A 336 -4.59 21.07 32.09
N ASN A 337 -5.52 20.99 31.13
CA ASN A 337 -5.24 20.74 29.71
C ASN A 337 -5.47 21.96 28.79
N GLU A 338 -6.20 22.98 29.22
CA GLU A 338 -6.62 24.11 28.38
C GLU A 338 -5.44 24.74 27.62
N GLU A 339 -4.42 25.22 28.33
CA GLU A 339 -3.27 25.87 27.70
C GLU A 339 -2.48 24.90 26.80
N SER A 340 -2.33 23.64 27.22
CA SER A 340 -1.69 22.60 26.41
C SER A 340 -2.40 22.36 25.09
N MET A 341 -3.74 22.29 25.10
CA MET A 341 -4.54 22.12 23.88
C MET A 341 -4.37 23.30 22.93
N TYR A 342 -4.45 24.55 23.44
CA TYR A 342 -4.22 25.73 22.61
C TYR A 342 -2.81 25.75 22.02
N LYS A 343 -1.78 25.49 22.82
CA LYS A 343 -0.38 25.43 22.38
C LYS A 343 -0.14 24.35 21.33
N TYR A 344 -0.82 23.21 21.46
CA TYR A 344 -0.72 22.12 20.51
C TYR A 344 -1.38 22.46 19.17
N ILE A 345 -2.56 23.10 19.18
CA ILE A 345 -3.19 23.60 17.94
C ILE A 345 -2.27 24.63 17.27
N GLU A 346 -1.66 25.54 18.03
CA GLU A 346 -0.68 26.50 17.51
C GLU A 346 0.50 25.81 16.83
N ALA A 347 0.96 24.67 17.36
CA ALA A 347 2.10 23.92 16.84
C ALA A 347 1.87 23.35 15.42
N THR A 348 0.64 23.34 14.92
CA THR A 348 0.33 23.06 13.50
C THR A 348 1.07 24.00 12.55
N HIS A 349 1.48 25.18 13.02
CA HIS A 349 2.23 26.17 12.26
C HIS A 349 3.76 26.06 12.40
N LEU A 350 4.27 25.01 13.04
CA LEU A 350 5.71 24.76 13.19
C LEU A 350 6.36 24.43 11.83
N GLY A 351 7.65 24.74 11.68
CA GLY A 351 8.43 24.37 10.50
C GLY A 351 8.25 25.32 9.31
N ILE A 352 8.10 24.73 8.12
CA ILE A 352 7.98 25.43 6.84
C ILE A 352 6.68 25.07 6.14
N ARG A 353 6.18 25.98 5.31
CA ARG A 353 5.06 25.71 4.40
C ARG A 353 5.23 26.49 3.11
N GLY A 354 4.58 26.05 2.04
CA GLY A 354 4.66 26.76 0.77
C GLY A 354 3.83 26.12 -0.31
N ILE A 355 3.97 26.63 -1.52
CA ILE A 355 3.30 26.13 -2.71
C ILE A 355 4.37 25.69 -3.71
N VAL A 356 4.21 24.48 -4.24
CA VAL A 356 4.98 23.97 -5.37
C VAL A 356 4.18 24.18 -6.65
N LYS A 357 4.79 24.89 -7.60
CA LYS A 357 4.20 25.14 -8.92
C LYS A 357 5.16 24.70 -10.02
N ASP A 358 4.63 24.46 -11.21
CA ASP A 358 5.46 24.31 -12.41
C ASP A 358 5.88 25.70 -12.95
N THR A 359 6.78 25.72 -13.93
CA THR A 359 7.19 26.96 -14.62
C THR A 359 6.05 27.69 -15.33
N ASN A 360 4.92 27.04 -15.56
CA ASN A 360 3.71 27.63 -16.14
C ASN A 360 2.79 28.25 -15.07
N GLY A 361 3.12 28.09 -13.78
CA GLY A 361 2.34 28.58 -12.65
C GLY A 361 1.23 27.65 -12.19
N ASN A 362 1.13 26.43 -12.73
CA ASN A 362 0.17 25.42 -12.29
C ASN A 362 0.63 24.77 -10.99
N PRO A 363 -0.29 24.44 -10.06
CA PRO A 363 0.06 23.69 -8.85
C PRO A 363 0.53 22.27 -9.21
N VAL A 364 1.58 21.80 -8.54
CA VAL A 364 2.08 20.41 -8.69
C VAL A 364 1.57 19.59 -7.52
N GLN A 365 0.64 18.67 -7.77
CA GLN A 365 0.11 17.73 -6.78
C GLN A 365 1.06 16.55 -6.56
N GLY A 366 1.18 16.07 -5.32
CA GLY A 366 1.98 14.88 -5.00
C GLY A 366 3.49 15.08 -5.11
N ALA A 367 3.97 16.32 -5.18
CA ALA A 367 5.39 16.63 -5.11
C ALA A 367 5.92 16.33 -3.70
N GLU A 368 7.01 15.57 -3.63
CA GLU A 368 7.65 15.17 -2.39
C GLU A 368 8.62 16.25 -1.91
N ILE A 369 8.39 16.76 -0.70
CA ILE A 369 9.26 17.70 0.00
C ILE A 369 10.32 16.90 0.76
N ILE A 370 11.57 17.09 0.38
CA ILE A 370 12.73 16.36 0.90
C ILE A 370 13.49 17.29 1.84
N VAL A 371 13.80 16.80 3.04
CA VAL A 371 14.70 17.49 3.97
C VAL A 371 15.95 16.64 4.12
N GLU A 372 17.11 17.20 3.79
CA GLU A 372 18.35 16.46 3.85
C GLU A 372 18.64 15.98 5.28
N GLY A 373 18.95 14.68 5.42
CA GLY A 373 19.24 14.06 6.71
C GLY A 373 18.02 13.56 7.47
N ILE A 374 16.80 13.74 6.94
CA ILE A 374 15.56 13.18 7.50
C ILE A 374 14.95 12.22 6.48
N ASP A 375 14.88 10.94 6.83
CA ASP A 375 14.36 9.85 5.98
C ASP A 375 12.81 9.77 6.03
N HIS A 376 12.15 10.89 5.77
CA HIS A 376 10.70 11.00 5.64
C HIS A 376 10.33 12.23 4.81
N THR A 377 9.37 12.07 3.91
CA THR A 377 8.90 13.11 2.99
C THR A 377 7.42 13.40 3.21
N VAL A 378 7.00 14.65 2.99
CA VAL A 378 5.57 15.01 2.89
C VAL A 378 5.23 15.36 1.45
N GLN A 379 3.98 15.16 1.06
CA GLN A 379 3.51 15.39 -0.31
C GLN A 379 2.65 16.65 -0.44
N THR A 380 2.67 17.29 -1.60
CA THR A 380 1.81 18.45 -1.86
C THR A 380 0.35 18.06 -2.13
N THR A 381 -0.58 18.94 -1.71
CA THR A 381 -2.03 18.81 -1.98
C THR A 381 -2.37 19.01 -3.45
N LYS A 382 -3.65 18.85 -3.81
CA LYS A 382 -4.18 19.19 -5.16
C LYS A 382 -3.91 20.65 -5.58
N GLN A 383 -3.71 21.54 -4.62
CA GLN A 383 -3.42 22.96 -4.86
C GLN A 383 -1.91 23.27 -4.79
N GLY A 384 -1.06 22.24 -4.72
CA GLY A 384 0.39 22.36 -4.63
C GLY A 384 0.87 22.81 -3.25
N GLU A 385 -0.01 22.92 -2.25
CA GLU A 385 0.34 23.34 -0.90
C GLU A 385 1.10 22.22 -0.19
N TYR A 386 2.02 22.57 0.69
CA TYR A 386 2.61 21.64 1.64
C TYR A 386 2.88 22.31 2.99
N TRP A 387 2.94 21.48 4.04
CA TRP A 387 3.39 21.86 5.38
C TRP A 387 4.36 20.79 5.86
N ARG A 388 5.58 21.19 6.19
CA ARG A 388 6.63 20.30 6.70
C ARG A 388 7.03 20.78 8.09
N LEU A 389 6.56 20.06 9.11
CA LEU A 389 6.88 20.36 10.50
C LEU A 389 8.38 20.11 10.73
N LEU A 390 9.07 21.11 11.28
CA LEU A 390 10.50 21.08 11.59
C LEU A 390 10.73 21.89 12.86
N VAL A 391 11.58 21.38 13.75
CA VAL A 391 12.00 22.15 14.93
C VAL A 391 12.87 23.36 14.51
N PRO A 392 13.05 24.38 15.36
CA PRO A 392 13.92 25.51 15.05
C PRO A 392 15.35 25.04 14.75
N GLY A 393 15.89 25.43 13.58
CA GLY A 393 17.14 24.86 13.09
C GLY A 393 17.50 25.29 11.66
N LYS A 394 18.67 24.85 11.20
CA LYS A 394 19.12 25.03 9.82
C LYS A 394 18.90 23.74 9.04
N TYR A 395 18.30 23.85 7.87
CA TYR A 395 17.94 22.72 7.03
C TYR A 395 18.30 22.98 5.57
N ARG A 396 18.48 21.89 4.81
CA ARG A 396 18.49 21.91 3.35
C ARG A 396 17.26 21.21 2.84
N VAL A 397 16.46 21.91 2.03
CA VAL A 397 15.15 21.44 1.58
C VAL A 397 15.09 21.48 0.06
N GLY A 398 14.63 20.37 -0.53
CA GLY A 398 14.41 20.22 -1.96
C GLY A 398 13.04 19.63 -2.24
N VAL A 399 12.66 19.60 -3.50
CA VAL A 399 11.38 19.06 -3.95
C VAL A 399 11.62 18.21 -5.18
N LYS A 400 11.04 17.02 -5.20
CA LYS A 400 10.95 16.19 -6.41
C LYS A 400 9.49 15.93 -6.74
N ALA A 401 9.15 15.88 -8.02
CA ALA A 401 7.83 15.49 -8.48
C ALA A 401 7.96 14.68 -9.75
N ILE A 402 7.03 13.75 -9.96
CA ILE A 402 6.94 12.97 -11.20
C ILE A 402 6.87 13.93 -12.39
N ARG A 403 7.62 13.64 -13.47
CA ARG A 403 7.70 14.43 -14.71
C ARG A 403 8.23 15.86 -14.53
N HIS A 404 8.94 16.15 -13.43
CA HIS A 404 9.61 17.42 -13.22
C HIS A 404 11.08 17.19 -12.87
N GLU A 405 11.95 18.11 -13.28
CA GLU A 405 13.32 18.13 -12.77
C GLU A 405 13.28 18.43 -11.26
N PRO A 406 14.01 17.67 -10.42
CA PRO A 406 14.11 17.98 -9.00
C PRO A 406 14.64 19.39 -8.77
N SER A 407 14.10 20.09 -7.77
CA SER A 407 14.61 21.40 -7.40
C SER A 407 16.02 21.29 -6.78
N PRO A 408 16.87 22.32 -6.94
CA PRO A 408 18.09 22.40 -6.14
C PRO A 408 17.74 22.47 -4.65
N MET A 409 18.59 21.88 -3.82
CA MET A 409 18.48 21.99 -2.37
C MET A 409 18.68 23.45 -1.93
N VAL A 410 17.76 23.95 -1.11
CA VAL A 410 17.75 25.33 -0.58
C VAL A 410 18.08 25.31 0.91
N ASP A 411 19.10 26.06 1.30
CA ASP A 411 19.40 26.33 2.71
C ASP A 411 18.32 27.24 3.32
N ILE A 412 17.70 26.80 4.41
CA ILE A 412 16.68 27.56 5.13
C ILE A 412 16.94 27.55 6.65
N GLN A 413 16.62 28.67 7.29
CA GLN A 413 16.60 28.80 8.74
C GLN A 413 15.15 28.77 9.22
N VAL A 414 14.79 27.70 9.91
CA VAL A 414 13.50 27.58 10.61
C VAL A 414 13.64 28.30 11.96
N GLY A 415 12.73 29.23 12.22
CA GLY A 415 12.65 29.98 13.47
C GLY A 415 11.74 29.32 14.51
N GLU A 416 11.58 29.99 15.66
CA GLU A 416 10.63 29.60 16.70
C GLU A 416 9.18 29.64 16.18
N LEU A 417 8.30 28.85 16.82
CA LEU A 417 6.89 28.76 16.47
C LEU A 417 6.21 30.14 16.43
N SER A 418 5.64 30.51 15.28
CA SER A 418 4.90 31.76 15.11
C SER A 418 3.79 31.65 14.06
N ILE A 419 2.54 31.74 14.51
CA ILE A 419 1.38 31.81 13.60
C ILE A 419 1.42 33.08 12.74
N ALA A 420 1.86 34.21 13.31
CA ALA A 420 1.88 35.50 12.63
C ALA A 420 3.01 35.60 11.58
N LYS A 421 4.10 34.84 11.76
CA LYS A 421 5.30 34.92 10.92
C LYS A 421 5.75 33.50 10.51
N PRO A 422 4.97 32.80 9.67
CA PRO A 422 5.33 31.48 9.19
C PRO A 422 6.59 31.54 8.31
N THR A 423 7.40 30.49 8.33
CA THR A 423 8.49 30.32 7.36
C THR A 423 7.89 29.82 6.05
N ILE A 424 7.90 30.68 5.01
CA ILE A 424 7.37 30.32 3.69
C ILE A 424 8.52 29.94 2.77
N LEU A 425 8.40 28.79 2.09
CA LEU A 425 9.35 28.33 1.09
C LEU A 425 8.58 27.78 -0.13
N ASP A 426 8.45 28.59 -1.16
CA ASP A 426 7.81 28.14 -2.40
C ASP A 426 8.84 27.50 -3.34
N PHE A 427 8.39 26.56 -4.15
CA PHE A 427 9.22 25.94 -5.19
C PHE A 427 8.57 26.10 -6.55
N THR A 428 9.42 26.30 -7.56
CA THR A 428 9.02 26.22 -8.97
C THR A 428 9.81 25.10 -9.61
N LEU A 429 9.10 24.09 -10.11
CA LEU A 429 9.69 22.95 -10.79
C LEU A 429 9.61 23.13 -12.30
N THR A 430 10.68 22.76 -12.99
CA THR A 430 10.69 22.70 -14.44
C THR A 430 10.09 21.37 -14.88
N PRO A 431 9.06 21.34 -15.73
CA PRO A 431 8.62 20.10 -16.35
C PRO A 431 9.81 19.43 -17.06
N ALA A 432 10.01 18.14 -16.83
CA ALA A 432 11.10 17.41 -17.46
C ALA A 432 10.87 17.39 -18.98
N ASP A 433 11.78 18.01 -19.72
CA ASP A 433 11.62 18.22 -21.16
C ASP A 433 11.95 16.90 -21.90
N LEU A 434 10.93 16.10 -22.22
CA LEU A 434 11.05 14.85 -22.99
C LEU A 434 11.59 15.05 -24.42
N THR A 435 11.83 16.30 -24.84
CA THR A 435 12.37 16.65 -26.16
C THR A 435 13.84 17.11 -26.15
N ALA A 436 14.46 17.31 -24.98
CA ALA A 436 15.78 17.90 -24.87
C ALA A 436 16.98 16.92 -24.89
N SER A 437 16.76 15.59 -24.97
CA SER A 437 17.87 14.64 -25.21
C SER A 437 18.36 14.62 -26.67
N ALA A 438 17.69 15.33 -27.58
CA ALA A 438 18.05 15.37 -29.00
C ALA A 438 18.93 16.56 -29.44
N SER A 439 19.30 17.49 -28.55
CA SER A 439 20.19 18.59 -28.98
C SER A 439 21.07 19.18 -27.87
N SER A 440 22.33 18.72 -27.81
CA SER A 440 23.54 19.56 -27.78
C SER A 440 24.73 18.91 -27.06
N LYS A 441 25.42 17.98 -27.71
CA LYS A 441 26.89 17.93 -27.64
C LYS A 441 27.44 17.81 -29.06
N LYS A 442 28.11 18.88 -29.50
CA LYS A 442 28.81 18.98 -30.78
C LYS A 442 29.81 17.84 -30.91
N ALA A 443 29.46 16.81 -31.68
CA ALA A 443 30.43 15.89 -32.25
C ALA A 443 31.11 16.59 -33.44
N ALA A 444 32.44 16.67 -33.39
CA ALA A 444 33.25 17.14 -34.48
C ALA A 444 33.05 16.23 -35.70
N THR A 445 32.61 16.83 -36.80
CA THR A 445 32.43 16.20 -38.10
C THR A 445 33.75 15.61 -38.60
N THR A 446 33.85 14.29 -38.64
CA THR A 446 34.76 13.61 -39.58
C THR A 446 33.91 12.78 -40.52
N VAL A 447 33.90 13.20 -41.78
CA VAL A 447 33.16 12.56 -42.88
C VAL A 447 33.81 11.21 -43.18
N ILE A 448 33.07 10.11 -43.03
CA ILE A 448 33.34 8.87 -43.75
C ILE A 448 32.06 8.43 -44.46
N SER A 449 32.04 8.73 -45.74
CA SER A 449 31.11 8.21 -46.74
C SER A 449 31.33 6.71 -46.96
N GLY A 450 30.28 5.90 -46.84
CA GLY A 450 30.23 4.54 -47.38
C GLY A 450 29.56 3.53 -46.45
N VAL A 451 28.23 3.44 -46.51
CA VAL A 451 27.48 2.29 -45.96
C VAL A 451 27.17 1.33 -47.12
N PRO A 452 27.74 0.12 -47.17
CA PRO A 452 27.12 -1.00 -47.83
C PRO A 452 26.27 -1.79 -46.82
N SER A 453 25.04 -2.11 -47.20
CA SER A 453 24.13 -3.01 -46.47
C SER A 453 24.78 -4.37 -46.20
N PRO A 454 24.61 -4.97 -45.00
CA PRO A 454 25.02 -6.35 -44.79
C PRO A 454 23.91 -7.32 -45.25
N SER A 455 24.30 -8.18 -46.18
CA SER A 455 23.65 -9.45 -46.48
C SER A 455 24.02 -10.49 -45.41
N PRO A 456 23.27 -11.59 -45.26
CA PRO A 456 23.44 -12.52 -44.15
C PRO A 456 24.53 -13.57 -44.43
N SER A 457 25.47 -13.74 -43.50
CA SER A 457 26.09 -15.01 -43.04
C SER A 457 27.51 -14.80 -42.52
N SER A 458 27.74 -15.14 -41.26
CA SER A 458 28.71 -16.18 -40.85
C SER A 458 28.86 -16.15 -39.33
N SER A 459 28.57 -17.29 -38.71
CA SER A 459 28.93 -17.63 -37.34
C SER A 459 30.39 -17.32 -37.04
N SER A 460 30.65 -16.29 -36.23
CA SER A 460 31.92 -16.15 -35.51
C SER A 460 31.64 -16.33 -34.02
N SER A 461 32.03 -17.50 -33.50
CA SER A 461 32.09 -17.74 -32.06
C SER A 461 33.11 -16.76 -31.44
N SER A 462 32.64 -15.67 -30.85
CA SER A 462 33.46 -14.91 -29.89
C SER A 462 33.51 -15.74 -28.61
N SER A 463 34.59 -16.49 -28.41
CA SER A 463 34.80 -17.22 -27.17
C SER A 463 35.07 -16.23 -26.03
N LEU A 464 34.37 -16.37 -24.91
CA LEU A 464 34.64 -15.63 -23.68
C LEU A 464 36.13 -15.76 -23.28
N PRO A 465 36.79 -14.67 -22.84
CA PRO A 465 38.17 -14.69 -22.36
C PRO A 465 38.43 -15.83 -21.36
N THR A 466 39.42 -16.66 -21.67
CA THR A 466 39.80 -17.84 -20.86
C THR A 466 40.99 -17.57 -19.94
N ASP A 467 41.71 -16.46 -20.14
CA ASP A 467 42.94 -16.11 -19.39
C ASP A 467 42.67 -15.43 -18.03
N PHE A 468 41.41 -15.32 -17.60
CA PHE A 468 41.04 -14.76 -16.30
C PHE A 468 41.45 -15.70 -15.15
N LYS A 469 42.32 -15.20 -14.26
CA LYS A 469 42.89 -15.96 -13.13
C LYS A 469 42.80 -15.14 -11.84
N PRO A 470 41.63 -15.11 -11.19
CA PRO A 470 41.50 -14.49 -9.87
C PRO A 470 42.27 -15.31 -8.84
N GLU A 471 42.45 -14.74 -7.65
CA GLU A 471 42.92 -15.51 -6.49
C GLU A 471 41.79 -16.43 -6.03
N PHE A 472 41.86 -17.71 -6.39
CA PHE A 472 40.87 -18.70 -6.00
C PHE A 472 41.01 -19.07 -4.53
N LYS A 473 40.10 -18.55 -3.71
CA LYS A 473 39.98 -18.80 -2.28
C LYS A 473 38.54 -18.60 -1.83
N HIS A 474 38.23 -19.09 -0.64
CA HIS A 474 37.00 -18.78 0.06
C HIS A 474 37.11 -17.42 0.74
N HIS A 475 36.09 -16.58 0.57
CA HIS A 475 36.04 -15.23 1.15
C HIS A 475 35.11 -15.22 2.35
N ASP A 476 35.65 -15.07 3.56
CA ASP A 476 34.86 -14.70 4.74
C ASP A 476 34.16 -13.35 4.56
N TYR A 477 33.29 -12.99 5.51
CA TYR A 477 32.49 -11.78 5.42
C TYR A 477 33.34 -10.51 5.28
N GLU A 478 34.41 -10.39 6.06
CA GLU A 478 35.31 -9.23 5.99
C GLU A 478 36.06 -9.19 4.65
N ALA A 479 36.52 -10.34 4.15
CA ALA A 479 37.18 -10.45 2.86
C ALA A 479 36.22 -10.15 1.70
N LEU A 480 34.95 -10.57 1.79
CA LEU A 480 33.91 -10.25 0.82
C LEU A 480 33.60 -8.75 0.81
N GLU A 481 33.38 -8.15 1.98
CA GLU A 481 33.15 -6.71 2.11
C GLU A 481 34.30 -5.90 1.52
N ALA A 482 35.55 -6.25 1.89
CA ALA A 482 36.73 -5.60 1.37
C ALA A 482 36.88 -5.78 -0.15
N PHE A 483 36.54 -6.96 -0.68
CA PHE A 483 36.52 -7.23 -2.11
C PHE A 483 35.50 -6.33 -2.83
N LEU A 484 34.25 -6.29 -2.38
CA LEU A 484 33.19 -5.51 -3.02
C LEU A 484 33.46 -4.01 -2.93
N ALA A 485 33.93 -3.53 -1.78
CA ALA A 485 34.31 -2.13 -1.60
C ALA A 485 35.46 -1.74 -2.52
N ARG A 486 36.43 -2.64 -2.74
CA ARG A 486 37.52 -2.44 -3.70
C ARG A 486 37.01 -2.39 -5.14
N MET A 487 36.19 -3.36 -5.55
CA MET A 487 35.61 -3.38 -6.90
C MET A 487 34.83 -2.10 -7.20
N ASN A 488 34.01 -1.65 -6.24
CA ASN A 488 33.26 -0.40 -6.36
C ASN A 488 34.17 0.84 -6.44
N LYS A 489 35.25 0.87 -5.67
CA LYS A 489 36.20 1.98 -5.65
C LYS A 489 37.05 2.05 -6.92
N ASP A 490 37.40 0.91 -7.48
CA ASP A 490 38.28 0.82 -8.65
C ASP A 490 37.51 1.01 -9.98
N HIS A 491 36.18 0.78 -9.97
CA HIS A 491 35.29 0.91 -11.11
C HIS A 491 34.01 1.75 -10.82
N PRO A 492 34.12 2.94 -10.21
CA PRO A 492 32.96 3.72 -9.77
C PRO A 492 32.08 4.21 -10.92
N GLU A 493 32.61 4.25 -12.15
CA GLU A 493 31.88 4.64 -13.35
C GLU A 493 30.83 3.62 -13.80
N ILE A 494 31.02 2.34 -13.42
CA ILE A 494 30.12 1.26 -13.82
C ILE A 494 29.59 0.44 -12.64
N THR A 495 29.83 0.88 -11.40
CA THR A 495 29.40 0.14 -10.21
C THR A 495 28.78 1.01 -9.13
N ARG A 496 27.88 0.38 -8.35
CA ARG A 496 27.37 0.93 -7.10
C ARG A 496 27.18 -0.17 -6.06
N LEU A 497 27.95 -0.11 -4.99
CA LEU A 497 27.79 -0.97 -3.81
C LEU A 497 26.72 -0.42 -2.89
N TYR A 498 25.76 -1.26 -2.52
CA TYR A 498 24.76 -0.96 -1.51
C TYR A 498 24.40 -2.22 -0.72
N SER A 499 23.56 -2.06 0.30
CA SER A 499 23.06 -3.17 1.12
C SER A 499 21.55 -3.31 0.95
N ALA A 500 21.07 -4.54 0.73
CA ALA A 500 19.63 -4.83 0.70
C ALA A 500 19.02 -4.88 2.12
N GLY A 501 19.85 -5.00 3.15
CA GLY A 501 19.43 -5.10 4.54
C GLY A 501 20.53 -5.71 5.40
N LYS A 502 20.17 -6.22 6.59
CA LYS A 502 21.13 -6.86 7.49
C LYS A 502 20.65 -8.24 7.91
N SER A 503 21.60 -9.14 8.11
CA SER A 503 21.38 -10.45 8.71
C SER A 503 21.05 -10.34 10.20
N VAL A 504 20.69 -11.46 10.81
CA VAL A 504 20.44 -11.57 12.26
C VAL A 504 21.62 -11.06 13.09
N GLU A 505 22.86 -11.38 12.72
CA GLU A 505 24.09 -10.95 13.40
C GLU A 505 24.61 -9.59 12.87
N ASN A 506 23.74 -8.79 12.24
CA ASN A 506 24.03 -7.44 11.73
C ASN A 506 25.06 -7.35 10.59
N ARG A 507 25.30 -8.44 9.85
CA ARG A 507 26.11 -8.40 8.62
C ARG A 507 25.27 -7.84 7.48
N GLN A 508 25.82 -6.91 6.71
CA GLN A 508 25.16 -6.33 5.54
C GLN A 508 24.96 -7.39 4.45
N LEU A 509 23.75 -7.42 3.87
CA LEU A 509 23.45 -8.19 2.67
C LEU A 509 23.85 -7.37 1.44
N TYR A 510 25.16 -7.38 1.17
CA TYR A 510 25.74 -6.57 0.11
C TYR A 510 25.27 -6.98 -1.29
N VAL A 511 25.00 -5.96 -2.10
CA VAL A 511 24.71 -6.09 -3.52
C VAL A 511 25.63 -5.14 -4.28
N LEU A 512 26.32 -5.66 -5.29
CA LEU A 512 27.06 -4.84 -6.24
C LEU A 512 26.22 -4.69 -7.50
N GLU A 513 25.79 -3.46 -7.75
CA GLU A 513 25.19 -3.02 -9.01
C GLU A 513 26.29 -2.85 -10.05
N ILE A 514 26.08 -3.33 -11.28
CA ILE A 514 26.97 -3.16 -12.43
C ILE A 514 26.13 -2.74 -13.65
N SER A 515 26.39 -1.54 -14.17
CA SER A 515 25.72 -0.91 -15.34
C SER A 515 26.58 0.25 -15.81
N ASP A 516 26.47 0.72 -17.05
CA ASP A 516 27.13 1.96 -17.50
C ASP A 516 26.52 3.24 -16.90
N ASN A 517 25.36 3.15 -16.24
CA ASN A 517 24.72 4.26 -15.51
C ASN A 517 24.27 3.84 -14.09
N PRO A 518 25.20 3.52 -13.18
CA PRO A 518 24.86 2.97 -11.87
C PRO A 518 24.08 3.97 -11.00
N GLY A 519 23.08 3.47 -10.27
CA GLY A 519 22.19 4.20 -9.37
C GLY A 519 20.87 4.62 -10.00
N ARG A 520 20.66 4.42 -11.30
CA ARG A 520 19.48 4.86 -12.02
C ARG A 520 18.94 3.77 -12.93
N HIS A 521 17.62 3.59 -12.92
CA HIS A 521 16.94 2.79 -13.93
C HIS A 521 16.85 3.57 -15.25
N GLU A 522 17.25 2.96 -16.36
CA GLU A 522 17.12 3.54 -17.70
C GLU A 522 15.95 2.90 -18.44
N PRO A 523 14.95 3.69 -18.90
CA PRO A 523 13.76 3.12 -19.50
C PRO A 523 14.08 2.25 -20.73
N GLY A 524 13.64 0.99 -20.71
CA GLY A 524 13.88 -0.04 -21.72
C GLY A 524 15.10 -0.93 -21.47
N GLU A 525 15.92 -0.60 -20.46
CA GLU A 525 17.03 -1.41 -19.96
C GLU A 525 16.53 -2.40 -18.90
N PRO A 526 16.61 -3.72 -19.13
CA PRO A 526 16.14 -4.71 -18.16
C PRO A 526 17.02 -4.79 -16.92
N GLU A 527 16.39 -4.97 -15.77
CA GLU A 527 17.03 -5.26 -14.49
C GLU A 527 17.20 -6.79 -14.32
N PHE A 528 18.42 -7.23 -14.03
CA PHE A 528 18.78 -8.64 -13.79
C PHE A 528 19.37 -8.81 -12.41
N LYS A 529 19.15 -9.97 -11.76
CA LYS A 529 19.85 -10.29 -10.50
C LYS A 529 20.38 -11.72 -10.37
N TYR A 530 21.46 -11.86 -9.61
CA TYR A 530 21.94 -13.13 -9.07
C TYR A 530 22.00 -13.09 -7.56
N VAL A 531 21.58 -14.18 -6.91
CA VAL A 531 21.66 -14.36 -5.45
C VAL A 531 22.41 -15.64 -5.14
N GLY A 532 23.47 -15.56 -4.33
CA GLY A 532 24.23 -16.71 -3.88
C GLY A 532 24.07 -16.97 -2.39
N ASN A 533 24.34 -18.21 -1.99
CA ASN A 533 24.63 -18.56 -0.59
C ASN A 533 23.51 -18.16 0.37
N MET A 534 22.26 -18.44 -0.01
CA MET A 534 21.11 -18.37 0.89
C MET A 534 21.13 -19.50 1.93
N HIS A 535 21.73 -20.64 1.57
CA HIS A 535 22.22 -21.62 2.52
C HIS A 535 23.71 -21.38 2.76
N GLY A 536 24.08 -21.09 4.01
CA GLY A 536 25.43 -20.61 4.34
C GLY A 536 26.54 -21.60 3.99
N ASN A 537 26.27 -22.90 4.07
CA ASN A 537 27.22 -23.97 3.71
C ASN A 537 27.28 -24.30 2.22
N GLU A 538 26.44 -23.69 1.39
CA GLU A 538 26.43 -23.88 -0.06
C GLU A 538 27.27 -22.79 -0.73
N VAL A 539 28.59 -22.98 -0.62
CA VAL A 539 29.59 -21.91 -0.81
C VAL A 539 29.94 -21.63 -2.27
N VAL A 540 29.79 -22.62 -3.16
CA VAL A 540 30.18 -22.47 -4.57
C VAL A 540 29.51 -21.26 -5.21
N GLY A 541 28.21 -21.05 -4.95
CA GLY A 541 27.47 -19.90 -5.49
C GLY A 541 28.07 -18.56 -5.10
N ARG A 542 28.47 -18.39 -3.82
CA ARG A 542 29.13 -17.19 -3.31
C ARG A 542 30.38 -16.85 -4.12
N GLU A 543 31.28 -17.83 -4.25
CA GLU A 543 32.56 -17.64 -4.92
C GLU A 543 32.40 -17.44 -6.42
N MET A 544 31.45 -18.14 -7.07
CA MET A 544 31.17 -17.94 -8.49
C MET A 544 30.69 -16.51 -8.78
N LEU A 545 29.89 -15.91 -7.90
CA LEU A 545 29.44 -14.53 -8.04
C LEU A 545 30.55 -13.51 -7.78
N ILE A 546 31.45 -13.77 -6.83
CA ILE A 546 32.66 -12.95 -6.61
C ILE A 546 33.54 -12.95 -7.87
N TYR A 547 33.81 -14.13 -8.45
CA TYR A 547 34.60 -14.24 -9.67
C TYR A 547 33.90 -13.65 -10.89
N LEU A 548 32.57 -13.76 -10.97
CA LEU A 548 31.78 -13.13 -12.01
C LEU A 548 31.88 -11.61 -11.97
N ILE A 549 31.75 -11.01 -10.78
CA ILE A 549 31.94 -9.56 -10.57
C ILE A 549 33.30 -9.12 -11.11
N GLN A 550 34.38 -9.75 -10.64
CA GLN A 550 35.73 -9.36 -11.08
C GLN A 550 35.93 -9.60 -12.58
N TYR A 551 35.40 -10.69 -13.13
CA TYR A 551 35.46 -10.99 -14.55
C TYR A 551 34.77 -9.92 -15.40
N LEU A 552 33.55 -9.51 -15.02
CA LEU A 552 32.78 -8.50 -15.73
C LEU A 552 33.53 -7.16 -15.76
N LEU A 553 34.00 -6.70 -14.59
CA LEU A 553 34.68 -5.41 -14.46
C LEU A 553 36.04 -5.39 -15.17
N GLU A 554 36.85 -6.45 -15.05
CA GLU A 554 38.16 -6.49 -15.69
C GLU A 554 38.09 -6.62 -17.22
N ASN A 555 36.96 -7.10 -17.75
CA ASN A 555 36.74 -7.28 -19.19
C ASN A 555 35.86 -6.19 -19.81
N TYR A 556 35.25 -5.29 -19.02
CA TYR A 556 34.55 -4.13 -19.54
C TYR A 556 35.51 -3.24 -20.35
N GLY A 557 35.07 -2.82 -21.54
CA GLY A 557 35.88 -2.09 -22.52
C GLY A 557 36.95 -2.92 -23.25
N LYS A 558 37.20 -4.18 -22.85
CA LYS A 558 38.16 -5.09 -23.50
C LYS A 558 37.48 -6.18 -24.30
N ASN A 559 36.42 -6.77 -23.73
CA ASN A 559 35.62 -7.79 -24.37
C ASN A 559 34.29 -7.19 -24.85
N PRO A 560 33.98 -7.24 -26.16
CA PRO A 560 32.74 -6.66 -26.69
C PRO A 560 31.46 -7.29 -26.15
N GLU A 561 31.46 -8.58 -25.83
CA GLU A 561 30.29 -9.28 -25.33
C GLU A 561 29.98 -8.90 -23.88
N VAL A 562 31.00 -8.79 -23.03
CA VAL A 562 30.86 -8.27 -21.66
C VAL A 562 30.45 -6.80 -21.65
N SER A 563 31.07 -5.99 -22.52
CA SER A 563 30.73 -4.56 -22.61
C SER A 563 29.28 -4.37 -23.05
N HIS A 564 28.85 -5.08 -24.09
CA HIS A 564 27.45 -5.05 -24.52
C HIS A 564 26.48 -5.52 -23.44
N LEU A 565 26.84 -6.52 -22.63
CA LEU A 565 26.00 -6.96 -21.53
C LEU A 565 25.82 -5.84 -20.48
N ILE A 566 26.90 -5.17 -20.08
CA ILE A 566 26.88 -4.10 -19.07
C ILE A 566 26.21 -2.82 -19.60
N ASP A 567 26.44 -2.46 -20.87
CA ASP A 567 25.87 -1.25 -21.51
C ASP A 567 24.37 -1.36 -21.82
N ASN A 568 23.76 -2.54 -21.61
CA ASN A 568 22.36 -2.79 -21.96
C ASN A 568 21.62 -3.58 -20.88
N THR A 569 22.22 -3.81 -19.73
CA THR A 569 21.60 -4.55 -18.63
C THR A 569 22.08 -4.00 -17.32
N ARG A 570 21.14 -3.71 -16.44
CA ARG A 570 21.46 -3.34 -15.08
C ARG A 570 21.53 -4.58 -14.22
N LEU A 571 22.76 -4.96 -13.87
CA LEU A 571 23.06 -6.20 -13.16
C LEU A 571 23.13 -5.94 -11.65
N HIS A 572 22.45 -6.75 -10.85
CA HIS A 572 22.54 -6.72 -9.40
C HIS A 572 23.03 -8.07 -8.86
N ILE A 573 24.21 -8.10 -8.27
CA ILE A 573 24.83 -9.35 -7.81
C ILE A 573 24.93 -9.34 -6.29
N MET A 574 24.24 -10.26 -5.62
CA MET A 574 24.30 -10.53 -4.18
C MET A 574 25.07 -11.83 -3.92
N PRO A 575 26.37 -11.79 -3.58
CA PRO A 575 27.14 -13.01 -3.36
C PRO A 575 26.66 -13.85 -2.18
N SER A 576 26.05 -13.22 -1.16
CA SER A 576 25.66 -13.90 0.08
C SER A 576 24.38 -13.33 0.66
N MET A 577 23.30 -14.09 0.55
CA MET A 577 22.05 -13.80 1.26
C MET A 577 22.11 -14.22 2.75
N ASN A 578 22.85 -15.29 3.09
CA ASN A 578 23.00 -15.78 4.46
C ASN A 578 24.46 -15.71 4.94
N PRO A 579 25.01 -14.49 5.15
CA PRO A 579 26.38 -14.35 5.62
C PRO A 579 26.61 -14.96 7.01
N ASP A 580 25.58 -15.06 7.86
CA ASP A 580 25.72 -15.63 9.20
C ASP A 580 25.88 -17.15 9.18
N GLY A 581 25.08 -17.83 8.34
CA GLY A 581 25.23 -19.26 8.10
C GLY A 581 26.62 -19.59 7.57
N TYR A 582 27.11 -18.79 6.61
CA TYR A 582 28.43 -18.97 6.01
C TYR A 582 29.56 -18.93 7.05
N GLU A 583 29.56 -17.95 7.96
CA GLU A 583 30.61 -17.84 9.00
C GLU A 583 30.61 -19.01 10.00
N ARG A 584 29.50 -19.75 10.10
CA ARG A 584 29.42 -20.99 10.90
C ARG A 584 29.78 -22.24 10.12
N SER A 585 29.81 -22.16 8.78
CA SER A 585 30.16 -23.28 7.92
C SER A 585 31.66 -23.55 7.93
N VAL A 586 32.02 -24.81 7.70
CA VAL A 586 33.41 -25.27 7.72
C VAL A 586 33.76 -25.90 6.37
N GLU A 587 34.91 -25.55 5.80
CA GLU A 587 35.39 -26.14 4.54
C GLU A 587 35.45 -27.66 4.65
N GLY A 588 34.80 -28.35 3.70
CA GLY A 588 34.69 -29.81 3.66
C GLY A 588 33.54 -30.40 4.48
N ASP A 589 32.78 -29.59 5.22
CA ASP A 589 31.55 -30.00 5.92
C ASP A 589 30.32 -29.79 5.03
N GLU A 590 29.35 -30.69 5.14
CA GLU A 590 28.10 -30.67 4.35
C GLU A 590 26.87 -30.28 5.18
N ASP A 591 26.97 -30.29 6.52
CA ASP A 591 25.79 -30.19 7.40
C ASP A 591 25.72 -28.85 8.16
N VAL A 592 26.85 -28.25 8.52
CA VAL A 592 26.88 -27.09 9.44
C VAL A 592 26.79 -25.75 8.70
N GLY A 593 25.87 -24.89 9.14
CA GLY A 593 25.74 -23.50 8.68
C GLY A 593 24.78 -23.30 7.50
N ARG A 594 23.93 -24.28 7.20
CA ARG A 594 22.84 -24.14 6.21
C ARG A 594 21.88 -23.00 6.55
N GLU A 595 21.34 -23.04 7.76
CA GLU A 595 20.32 -22.11 8.26
C GLU A 595 20.94 -20.74 8.64
N ASN A 596 20.10 -19.71 8.78
CA ASN A 596 20.53 -18.40 9.28
C ASN A 596 20.84 -18.45 10.80
N ALA A 597 21.16 -17.32 11.44
CA ALA A 597 21.57 -17.32 12.86
C ALA A 597 20.48 -17.69 13.87
N HIS A 598 19.21 -17.68 13.45
CA HIS A 598 18.12 -18.21 14.25
C HIS A 598 17.80 -19.68 13.96
N HIS A 599 18.64 -20.37 13.18
CA HIS A 599 18.40 -21.76 12.77
C HIS A 599 17.17 -21.93 11.87
N VAL A 600 16.85 -20.92 11.06
CA VAL A 600 15.77 -20.97 10.06
C VAL A 600 16.34 -21.21 8.67
N ASP A 601 15.73 -22.13 7.92
CA ASP A 601 16.02 -22.35 6.50
C ASP A 601 15.36 -21.22 5.68
N LEU A 602 16.19 -20.29 5.17
CA LEU A 602 15.70 -19.14 4.40
C LEU A 602 14.94 -19.54 3.12
N ASN A 603 15.22 -20.73 2.56
CA ASN A 603 14.50 -21.24 1.37
C ASN A 603 13.26 -22.06 1.74
N ARG A 604 12.76 -21.92 2.97
CA ARG A 604 11.41 -22.32 3.39
C ARG A 604 10.62 -21.15 3.96
N ASN A 605 11.22 -19.97 4.06
CA ASN A 605 10.72 -18.86 4.88
C ASN A 605 10.03 -17.76 4.06
N PHE A 606 9.92 -17.90 2.74
CA PHE A 606 9.12 -17.00 1.91
C PHE A 606 7.63 -17.39 1.97
N PRO A 607 6.69 -16.43 1.87
CA PRO A 607 5.26 -16.72 1.75
C PRO A 607 4.94 -17.61 0.56
N ASP A 608 4.02 -18.56 0.72
CA ASP A 608 3.75 -19.56 -0.30
C ASP A 608 2.32 -19.45 -0.87
N GLN A 609 2.19 -19.79 -2.15
CA GLN A 609 0.93 -19.76 -2.89
C GLN A 609 -0.15 -20.73 -2.34
N PHE A 610 0.24 -21.78 -1.60
CA PHE A 610 -0.67 -22.80 -1.07
C PHE A 610 -0.91 -22.71 0.45
N ASP A 611 -0.41 -21.67 1.13
CA ASP A 611 -0.56 -21.47 2.58
C ASP A 611 -2.00 -21.59 3.09
N GLN A 612 -2.98 -21.05 2.35
CA GLN A 612 -4.40 -21.12 2.74
C GLN A 612 -4.94 -22.55 2.72
N LEU A 613 -4.55 -23.36 1.74
CA LEU A 613 -4.99 -24.76 1.63
C LEU A 613 -4.39 -25.63 2.73
N LEU A 614 -3.16 -25.33 3.16
CA LEU A 614 -2.50 -26.05 4.24
C LEU A 614 -3.12 -25.73 5.62
N SER A 615 -3.57 -24.48 5.82
CA SER A 615 -4.28 -24.08 7.04
C SER A 615 -5.63 -24.80 7.26
N GLU A 616 -6.25 -25.31 6.19
CA GLU A 616 -7.51 -26.08 6.25
C GLU A 616 -7.29 -27.59 6.45
N LEU A 617 -6.05 -28.09 6.30
CA LEU A 617 -5.72 -29.53 6.36
C LEU A 617 -5.02 -29.96 7.66
N ASP A 618 -4.68 -29.03 8.56
CA ASP A 618 -3.91 -29.28 9.79
C ASP A 618 -4.82 -29.50 11.03
N GLU A 619 -5.44 -30.69 11.13
CA GLU A 619 -5.97 -31.22 12.41
C GLU A 619 -4.93 -32.07 13.18
N ASP A 620 -3.76 -32.37 12.59
CA ASP A 620 -2.73 -33.24 13.17
C ASP A 620 -1.39 -32.52 13.36
N ASP A 621 -0.96 -32.39 14.62
CA ASP A 621 0.21 -31.64 15.16
C ASP A 621 1.59 -32.13 14.66
N SER A 622 1.63 -32.99 13.64
CA SER A 622 2.85 -33.66 13.16
C SER A 622 3.55 -32.95 11.99
N ARG A 623 2.96 -31.88 11.43
CA ARG A 623 3.56 -31.04 10.37
C ARG A 623 3.76 -29.59 10.83
N LYS A 624 4.65 -29.40 11.82
CA LYS A 624 5.04 -28.10 12.40
C LYS A 624 5.62 -27.06 11.42
N THR A 625 5.89 -27.43 10.17
CA THR A 625 6.52 -26.55 9.16
C THR A 625 5.64 -25.36 8.75
N SER A 626 4.32 -25.40 8.95
CA SER A 626 3.41 -24.31 8.58
C SER A 626 3.44 -23.11 9.55
N ARG A 627 3.96 -23.28 10.78
CA ARG A 627 4.00 -22.20 11.79
C ARG A 627 5.32 -21.41 11.82
N GLU A 628 6.43 -22.01 11.40
CA GLU A 628 7.75 -21.34 11.32
C GLU A 628 7.85 -20.39 10.11
N ASN A 629 6.92 -20.51 9.15
CA ASN A 629 6.85 -19.69 7.92
C ASN A 629 5.97 -18.42 8.07
N LEU A 630 5.37 -18.18 9.23
CA LEU A 630 4.50 -17.01 9.44
C LEU A 630 5.28 -15.71 9.65
N ASP A 631 6.55 -15.81 10.08
CA ASP A 631 7.42 -14.67 10.37
C ASP A 631 8.69 -14.74 9.53
N PRO A 632 8.82 -13.92 8.48
CA PRO A 632 10.02 -13.92 7.65
C PRO A 632 11.24 -13.38 8.42
N GLU A 633 12.38 -14.05 8.27
CA GLU A 633 13.67 -13.70 8.84
C GLU A 633 14.19 -12.37 8.28
N PRO A 634 15.11 -11.68 8.98
CA PRO A 634 15.67 -10.40 8.51
C PRO A 634 16.23 -10.47 7.09
N GLU A 635 16.90 -11.56 6.73
CA GLU A 635 17.43 -11.80 5.40
C GLU A 635 16.30 -11.94 4.35
N THR A 636 15.28 -12.73 4.66
CA THR A 636 14.10 -12.93 3.81
C THR A 636 13.35 -11.61 3.58
N LEU A 637 13.10 -10.84 4.64
CA LEU A 637 12.46 -9.52 4.58
C LEU A 637 13.24 -8.54 3.71
N ALA A 638 14.56 -8.46 3.92
CA ALA A 638 15.45 -7.60 3.16
C ALA A 638 15.38 -7.93 1.67
N VAL A 639 15.42 -9.22 1.32
CA VAL A 639 15.38 -9.68 -0.08
C VAL A 639 14.01 -9.47 -0.71
N MET A 640 12.90 -9.75 -0.01
CA MET A 640 11.54 -9.45 -0.50
C MET A 640 11.37 -7.95 -0.79
N HIS A 641 11.83 -7.08 0.12
CA HIS A 641 11.76 -5.64 -0.09
C HIS A 641 12.62 -5.21 -1.28
N TRP A 642 13.85 -5.70 -1.36
CA TRP A 642 14.76 -5.42 -2.47
C TRP A 642 14.18 -5.86 -3.83
N MET A 643 13.53 -7.02 -3.90
CA MET A 643 12.87 -7.52 -5.11
C MET A 643 11.72 -6.63 -5.60
N LYS A 644 11.11 -5.85 -4.71
CA LYS A 644 10.02 -4.90 -5.03
C LYS A 644 10.51 -3.51 -5.41
N GLN A 645 11.76 -3.18 -5.08
CA GLN A 645 12.34 -1.87 -5.35
C GLN A 645 12.74 -1.67 -6.82
N TYR A 646 13.01 -2.75 -7.55
CA TYR A 646 13.48 -2.72 -8.93
C TYR A 646 12.59 -3.57 -9.83
N PRO A 647 12.38 -3.19 -11.10
CA PRO A 647 11.61 -3.99 -12.05
C PRO A 647 12.42 -5.19 -12.57
N PHE A 648 12.85 -6.09 -11.68
CA PHE A 648 13.60 -7.29 -12.03
C PHE A 648 12.84 -8.17 -13.03
N VAL A 649 13.55 -8.57 -14.09
CA VAL A 649 12.99 -9.36 -15.20
C VAL A 649 13.39 -10.83 -15.10
N LEU A 650 14.68 -11.09 -14.86
CA LEU A 650 15.25 -12.44 -14.80
C LEU A 650 16.20 -12.57 -13.61
N SER A 651 16.22 -13.76 -13.01
CA SER A 651 17.06 -14.08 -11.86
C SER A 651 17.49 -15.53 -11.82
N ALA A 652 18.58 -15.79 -11.09
CA ALA A 652 18.76 -17.11 -10.49
C ALA A 652 19.30 -17.01 -9.07
N ASN A 653 18.92 -17.98 -8.25
CA ASN A 653 19.54 -18.23 -6.95
C ASN A 653 20.45 -19.47 -7.03
N LEU A 654 21.62 -19.41 -6.38
CA LEU A 654 22.70 -20.39 -6.54
C LEU A 654 22.89 -21.21 -5.27
N HIS A 655 22.85 -22.53 -5.44
CA HIS A 655 22.85 -23.57 -4.40
C HIS A 655 23.97 -24.62 -4.60
N GLY A 656 24.08 -25.52 -3.62
CA GLY A 656 24.95 -26.69 -3.68
C GLY A 656 24.33 -27.90 -2.97
N GLY A 657 24.72 -29.09 -3.41
CA GLY A 657 24.15 -30.35 -2.93
C GLY A 657 23.70 -31.25 -4.07
N SER A 658 23.49 -30.71 -5.27
CA SER A 658 23.36 -31.50 -6.50
C SER A 658 24.00 -30.78 -7.69
N LEU A 659 23.72 -31.22 -8.92
CA LEU A 659 24.15 -30.54 -10.14
C LEU A 659 23.02 -30.53 -11.18
N VAL A 660 22.17 -29.52 -11.12
CA VAL A 660 20.94 -29.41 -11.92
C VAL A 660 20.44 -27.96 -11.95
N ALA A 661 19.82 -27.54 -13.06
CA ALA A 661 19.03 -26.31 -13.09
C ALA A 661 17.55 -26.63 -12.78
N ASN A 662 17.13 -26.24 -11.58
CA ASN A 662 15.78 -26.39 -11.05
C ASN A 662 14.90 -25.21 -11.48
N TYR A 663 13.65 -25.45 -11.82
CA TYR A 663 12.73 -24.39 -12.24
C TYR A 663 11.29 -24.58 -11.71
N PRO A 664 10.49 -23.50 -11.65
CA PRO A 664 9.14 -23.52 -11.07
C PRO A 664 8.17 -24.54 -11.68
N TYR A 665 7.17 -25.00 -10.92
CA TYR A 665 7.00 -24.74 -9.48
C TYR A 665 7.76 -25.74 -8.61
N ASP A 666 8.15 -25.26 -7.44
CA ASP A 666 8.84 -25.98 -6.37
C ASP A 666 7.89 -26.83 -5.52
N ASP A 667 6.59 -26.49 -5.47
CA ASP A 667 5.56 -27.29 -4.82
C ASP A 667 4.25 -27.45 -5.62
N ASN A 668 3.22 -28.01 -4.96
CA ASN A 668 1.90 -28.23 -5.52
C ASN A 668 0.84 -28.32 -4.41
N PRO A 669 -0.45 -28.08 -4.73
CA PRO A 669 -1.54 -28.10 -3.75
C PRO A 669 -1.63 -29.39 -2.93
N GLU A 670 -1.21 -30.51 -3.50
CA GLU A 670 -1.27 -31.82 -2.84
C GLU A 670 -0.03 -32.17 -2.04
N MET A 671 1.01 -31.32 -2.05
CA MET A 671 2.29 -31.55 -1.38
C MET A 671 2.92 -32.90 -1.71
N LYS A 672 2.85 -33.32 -2.98
CA LYS A 672 3.39 -34.61 -3.47
C LYS A 672 4.51 -34.41 -4.46
N VAL A 673 5.47 -35.32 -4.48
CA VAL A 673 6.53 -35.33 -5.50
C VAL A 673 5.92 -35.66 -6.86
N LYS A 674 5.72 -34.65 -7.69
CA LYS A 674 5.16 -34.75 -9.05
C LYS A 674 5.46 -33.48 -9.84
N PHE A 675 5.41 -33.59 -11.16
CA PHE A 675 5.53 -32.44 -12.04
C PHE A 675 4.44 -31.40 -11.77
N SER A 676 4.87 -30.15 -11.54
CA SER A 676 4.02 -28.99 -11.24
C SER A 676 4.36 -27.82 -12.18
N PRO A 677 3.76 -27.77 -13.38
CA PRO A 677 4.12 -26.78 -14.38
C PRO A 677 3.55 -25.40 -14.03
N SER A 678 4.36 -24.35 -14.24
CA SER A 678 3.87 -22.97 -14.24
C SER A 678 3.21 -22.60 -15.58
N PRO A 679 2.40 -21.53 -15.63
CA PRO A 679 1.88 -21.01 -16.90
C PRO A 679 2.97 -20.72 -17.94
N ASP A 680 4.18 -20.41 -17.48
CA ASP A 680 5.35 -20.09 -18.29
C ASP A 680 6.39 -21.23 -18.37
N ASP A 681 5.97 -22.48 -18.14
CA ASP A 681 6.83 -23.69 -18.17
C ASP A 681 7.74 -23.75 -19.41
N ALA A 682 7.22 -23.36 -20.59
CA ALA A 682 7.99 -23.38 -21.83
C ALA A 682 9.24 -22.46 -21.81
N ILE A 683 9.13 -21.25 -21.25
CA ILE A 683 10.26 -20.33 -21.15
C ILE A 683 11.16 -20.72 -19.98
N PHE A 684 10.62 -21.16 -18.84
CA PHE A 684 11.44 -21.70 -17.74
C PHE A 684 12.30 -22.89 -18.15
N HIS A 685 11.72 -23.82 -18.92
CA HIS A 685 12.45 -24.94 -19.49
C HIS A 685 13.59 -24.47 -20.43
N GLN A 686 13.37 -23.43 -21.23
CA GLN A 686 14.44 -22.83 -22.05
C GLN A 686 15.53 -22.16 -21.20
N LEU A 687 15.14 -21.41 -20.16
CA LEU A 687 16.07 -20.74 -19.24
C LEU A 687 16.96 -21.75 -18.52
N ALA A 688 16.37 -22.80 -17.95
CA ALA A 688 17.11 -23.89 -17.30
C ALA A 688 18.04 -24.63 -18.28
N LEU A 689 17.56 -24.93 -19.49
CA LEU A 689 18.38 -25.56 -20.52
C LEU A 689 19.54 -24.67 -20.98
N THR A 690 19.36 -23.35 -21.00
CA THR A 690 20.42 -22.41 -21.39
C THR A 690 21.59 -22.51 -20.44
N TYR A 691 21.33 -22.54 -19.13
CA TYR A 691 22.37 -22.74 -18.14
C TYR A 691 22.98 -24.14 -18.22
N SER A 692 22.15 -25.18 -18.16
CA SER A 692 22.60 -26.57 -18.10
C SER A 692 23.46 -26.99 -19.31
N LYS A 693 23.10 -26.55 -20.52
CA LYS A 693 23.83 -26.86 -21.75
C LYS A 693 25.12 -26.07 -21.90
N ALA A 694 25.19 -24.86 -21.34
CA ALA A 694 26.41 -24.06 -21.32
C ALA A 694 27.38 -24.52 -20.23
N HIS A 695 26.86 -25.12 -19.15
CA HIS A 695 27.67 -25.76 -18.11
C HIS A 695 28.34 -27.03 -18.65
N LYS A 696 29.62 -27.24 -18.32
CA LYS A 696 30.43 -28.31 -18.93
C LYS A 696 29.93 -29.74 -18.68
N THR A 697 29.27 -29.98 -17.55
CA THR A 697 28.88 -31.34 -17.13
C THR A 697 27.40 -31.49 -16.77
N MET A 698 26.64 -30.40 -16.60
CA MET A 698 25.29 -30.45 -16.00
C MET A 698 24.31 -31.14 -16.95
N ALA A 699 24.34 -30.78 -18.25
CA ALA A 699 23.53 -31.42 -19.28
C ALA A 699 23.73 -32.93 -19.45
N GLY A 700 24.82 -33.49 -18.88
CA GLY A 700 25.02 -34.93 -18.82
C GLY A 700 23.96 -35.66 -17.99
N GLY A 701 23.32 -34.96 -17.04
CA GLY A 701 22.16 -35.46 -16.30
C GLY A 701 22.46 -36.49 -15.21
N TYR A 702 23.73 -36.71 -14.90
CA TYR A 702 24.20 -37.59 -13.83
C TYR A 702 25.01 -36.76 -12.84
N PRO A 703 24.35 -36.06 -11.90
CA PRO A 703 24.97 -35.04 -11.07
C PRO A 703 26.08 -35.62 -10.19
N CYS A 704 25.72 -36.61 -9.36
CA CYS A 704 26.59 -37.11 -8.29
C CYS A 704 26.64 -38.65 -8.26
N PRO A 705 27.17 -39.34 -9.29
CA PRO A 705 27.01 -40.80 -9.44
C PRO A 705 27.55 -41.65 -8.27
N LYS A 706 28.47 -41.08 -7.48
CA LYS A 706 29.07 -41.74 -6.31
C LYS A 706 28.39 -41.40 -4.99
N ILE A 707 27.72 -40.25 -4.90
CA ILE A 707 27.12 -39.72 -3.66
C ILE A 707 25.60 -39.95 -3.70
N TYR A 708 24.96 -39.57 -4.80
CA TYR A 708 23.53 -39.72 -5.06
C TYR A 708 23.32 -40.51 -6.38
N PRO A 709 23.46 -41.85 -6.37
CA PRO A 709 23.40 -42.66 -7.60
C PRO A 709 22.00 -42.70 -8.25
N ASP A 710 20.97 -42.35 -7.47
CA ASP A 710 19.58 -42.38 -7.90
C ASP A 710 19.13 -41.07 -8.57
N GLU A 711 19.86 -39.97 -8.37
CA GLU A 711 19.57 -38.68 -9.02
C GLU A 711 19.90 -38.73 -10.51
N LYS A 712 18.88 -38.48 -11.34
CA LYS A 712 18.99 -38.44 -12.80
C LYS A 712 18.11 -37.33 -13.34
N PHE A 713 18.73 -36.30 -13.89
CA PHE A 713 18.04 -35.13 -14.43
C PHE A 713 18.26 -35.09 -15.92
N LYS A 714 17.24 -35.44 -16.69
CA LYS A 714 17.36 -35.44 -18.15
C LYS A 714 17.74 -34.03 -18.62
N ASP A 715 18.77 -33.94 -19.47
CA ASP A 715 19.32 -32.68 -19.98
C ASP A 715 19.81 -31.72 -18.87
N GLY A 716 20.05 -32.23 -17.65
CA GLY A 716 20.55 -31.46 -16.51
C GLY A 716 19.57 -30.44 -15.93
N ILE A 717 18.27 -30.64 -16.14
CA ILE A 717 17.22 -29.75 -15.64
C ILE A 717 16.14 -30.54 -14.88
N THR A 718 15.42 -29.87 -13.99
CA THR A 718 14.26 -30.46 -13.32
C THR A 718 13.21 -29.40 -12.96
N ASN A 719 11.94 -29.77 -13.01
CA ASN A 719 10.92 -29.04 -12.27
C ASN A 719 11.10 -29.34 -10.77
N GLY A 720 10.95 -28.33 -9.91
CA GLY A 720 11.21 -28.47 -8.48
C GLY A 720 10.36 -29.51 -7.79
N ALA A 721 9.04 -29.37 -7.87
CA ALA A 721 8.11 -30.32 -7.27
C ALA A 721 8.27 -31.76 -7.78
N GLN A 722 8.78 -31.95 -9.00
CA GLN A 722 9.08 -33.27 -9.55
C GLN A 722 10.31 -33.92 -8.91
N TRP A 723 11.30 -33.11 -8.51
CA TRP A 723 12.48 -33.60 -7.80
C TRP A 723 12.11 -33.88 -6.34
N TYR A 724 11.68 -32.86 -5.61
CA TYR A 724 11.05 -32.95 -4.29
C TYR A 724 10.31 -31.65 -3.98
N VAL A 725 9.30 -31.73 -3.11
CA VAL A 725 8.44 -30.58 -2.80
C VAL A 725 9.16 -29.60 -1.87
N ILE A 726 9.23 -28.34 -2.27
CA ILE A 726 9.77 -27.22 -1.49
C ILE A 726 8.67 -26.16 -1.36
N HIS A 727 8.23 -25.95 -0.14
CA HIS A 727 7.22 -24.96 0.21
C HIS A 727 7.88 -23.73 0.85
N GLY A 728 7.44 -22.53 0.47
CA GLY A 728 7.99 -21.26 0.96
C GLY A 728 9.37 -20.92 0.40
N GLY A 729 9.63 -21.34 -0.85
CA GLY A 729 10.87 -21.08 -1.57
C GLY A 729 10.94 -19.69 -2.19
N MET A 730 12.15 -19.12 -2.30
CA MET A 730 12.37 -17.81 -2.92
C MET A 730 12.05 -17.80 -4.42
N GLN A 731 12.31 -18.92 -5.11
CA GLN A 731 12.14 -19.07 -6.55
C GLN A 731 10.70 -18.80 -6.99
N ASP A 732 9.74 -19.48 -6.37
CA ASP A 732 8.33 -19.35 -6.71
C ASP A 732 7.76 -18.01 -6.21
N TRP A 733 8.25 -17.50 -5.07
CA TRP A 733 7.84 -16.18 -4.57
C TRP A 733 8.13 -15.06 -5.58
N ASN A 734 9.30 -15.07 -6.24
CA ASN A 734 9.62 -14.10 -7.30
C ASN A 734 8.54 -14.08 -8.38
N TYR A 735 8.14 -15.25 -8.87
CA TYR A 735 7.21 -15.40 -9.97
C TYR A 735 5.77 -14.99 -9.60
N PHE A 736 5.35 -15.19 -8.34
CA PHE A 736 4.00 -14.80 -7.92
C PHE A 736 3.87 -13.35 -7.49
N HIS A 737 4.92 -12.79 -6.90
CA HIS A 737 4.84 -11.49 -6.27
C HIS A 737 5.50 -10.38 -7.09
N THR A 738 6.25 -10.70 -8.14
CA THR A 738 6.92 -9.71 -9.00
C THR A 738 6.81 -10.10 -10.48
N ASN A 739 7.43 -9.32 -11.38
CA ASN A 739 7.61 -9.70 -12.78
C ASN A 739 8.81 -10.64 -13.00
N CYS A 740 9.60 -10.92 -11.96
CA CYS A 740 10.89 -11.58 -12.08
C CYS A 740 10.74 -13.09 -12.25
N PHE A 741 11.37 -13.65 -13.27
CA PHE A 741 11.44 -15.08 -13.49
C PHE A 741 12.72 -15.59 -12.85
N GLU A 742 12.60 -16.41 -11.80
CA GLU A 742 13.76 -16.97 -11.10
C GLU A 742 13.86 -18.47 -11.33
N ILE A 743 15.09 -18.98 -11.49
CA ILE A 743 15.41 -20.40 -11.43
C ILE A 743 16.43 -20.67 -10.32
N THR A 744 16.48 -21.90 -9.84
CA THR A 744 17.41 -22.35 -8.81
C THR A 744 18.53 -23.18 -9.46
N LEU A 745 19.79 -22.82 -9.19
CA LEU A 745 20.96 -23.45 -9.83
C LEU A 745 21.79 -24.22 -8.81
N GLU A 746 21.75 -25.55 -8.87
CA GLU A 746 22.60 -26.43 -8.06
C GLU A 746 23.96 -26.60 -8.75
N LEU A 747 25.04 -26.08 -8.16
CA LEU A 747 26.33 -25.94 -8.85
C LEU A 747 27.30 -27.10 -8.63
N GLY A 748 26.99 -28.02 -7.74
CA GLY A 748 27.77 -29.24 -7.51
C GLY A 748 27.42 -29.96 -6.22
N CYS A 749 27.78 -31.24 -6.20
CA CYS A 749 27.42 -32.17 -5.12
C CYS A 749 27.99 -31.78 -3.75
N VAL A 750 29.22 -31.28 -3.72
CA VAL A 750 29.90 -30.90 -2.47
C VAL A 750 29.54 -29.46 -2.17
N LYS A 751 28.80 -29.24 -1.07
CA LYS A 751 28.28 -27.93 -0.67
C LYS A 751 29.39 -26.92 -0.36
N TYR A 752 30.34 -27.34 0.48
CA TYR A 752 31.52 -26.55 0.83
C TYR A 752 32.81 -27.25 0.39
N PRO A 753 33.17 -27.17 -0.90
CA PRO A 753 34.34 -27.89 -1.42
C PRO A 753 35.63 -27.19 -1.03
N SER A 754 36.76 -27.90 -1.20
CA SER A 754 38.06 -27.28 -0.93
C SER A 754 38.35 -26.13 -1.90
N SER A 755 38.98 -25.06 -1.41
CA SER A 755 39.38 -23.89 -2.24
C SER A 755 40.19 -24.27 -3.49
N SER A 756 40.96 -25.36 -3.41
CA SER A 756 41.72 -25.95 -4.53
C SER A 756 40.86 -26.38 -5.74
N THR A 757 39.56 -26.55 -5.55
CA THR A 757 38.60 -26.97 -6.60
C THR A 757 37.85 -25.80 -7.24
N LEU A 758 37.84 -24.62 -6.63
CA LEU A 758 37.19 -23.42 -7.16
C LEU A 758 37.57 -23.04 -8.60
N PRO A 759 38.83 -23.21 -9.06
CA PRO A 759 39.17 -22.98 -10.46
C PRO A 759 38.37 -23.84 -11.44
N LYS A 760 38.07 -25.09 -11.05
CA LYS A 760 37.27 -26.00 -11.86
C LYS A 760 35.80 -25.57 -11.88
N TYR A 761 35.23 -25.21 -10.73
CA TYR A 761 33.85 -24.70 -10.67
C TYR A 761 33.69 -23.45 -11.53
N TRP A 762 34.63 -22.52 -11.47
CA TRP A 762 34.62 -21.32 -12.31
C TRP A 762 34.69 -21.68 -13.80
N ASP A 763 35.61 -22.56 -14.17
CA ASP A 763 35.75 -22.99 -15.56
C ASP A 763 34.51 -23.75 -16.08
N ASP A 764 33.81 -24.49 -15.23
CA ASP A 764 32.57 -25.20 -15.58
C ASP A 764 31.36 -24.24 -15.69
N ASN A 765 31.30 -23.16 -14.90
CA ASN A 765 30.13 -22.28 -14.76
C ASN A 765 30.21 -20.93 -15.49
N ARG A 766 31.42 -20.41 -15.78
CA ARG A 766 31.62 -19.05 -16.33
C ARG A 766 30.76 -18.78 -17.57
N GLU A 767 30.78 -19.69 -18.54
CA GLU A 767 29.99 -19.55 -19.76
C GLU A 767 28.49 -19.58 -19.45
N ALA A 768 28.05 -20.50 -18.57
CA ALA A 768 26.64 -20.66 -18.21
C ALA A 768 26.07 -19.41 -17.52
N LEU A 769 26.82 -18.79 -16.61
CA LEU A 769 26.43 -17.56 -15.93
C LEU A 769 26.20 -16.41 -16.92
N ILE A 770 27.13 -16.20 -17.86
CA ILE A 770 27.00 -15.14 -18.88
C ILE A 770 25.84 -15.43 -19.83
N ARG A 771 25.72 -16.67 -20.32
CA ARG A 771 24.65 -17.07 -21.25
C ARG A 771 23.26 -16.94 -20.63
N PHE A 772 23.14 -17.20 -19.33
CA PHE A 772 21.89 -17.04 -18.61
C PHE A 772 21.52 -15.56 -18.44
N MET A 773 22.45 -14.69 -18.04
CA MET A 773 22.20 -13.24 -17.99
C MET A 773 21.70 -12.69 -19.33
N GLN A 774 22.28 -13.15 -20.44
CA GLN A 774 21.85 -12.76 -21.79
C GLN A 774 20.39 -13.12 -22.09
N GLN A 775 19.79 -14.12 -21.41
CA GLN A 775 18.39 -14.49 -21.64
C GLN A 775 17.39 -13.42 -21.18
N VAL A 776 17.81 -12.45 -20.36
CA VAL A 776 16.96 -11.30 -19.98
C VAL A 776 16.55 -10.48 -21.20
N HIS A 777 17.32 -10.59 -22.30
CA HIS A 777 17.08 -9.93 -23.59
C HIS A 777 16.26 -10.79 -24.56
N THR A 778 15.43 -11.72 -24.09
CA THR A 778 14.57 -12.56 -24.93
C THR A 778 13.08 -12.23 -24.76
N GLY A 779 12.23 -12.76 -25.65
CA GLY A 779 10.78 -12.55 -25.58
C GLY A 779 10.35 -11.24 -26.24
N VAL A 780 9.68 -10.38 -25.49
CA VAL A 780 9.12 -9.12 -25.97
C VAL A 780 9.44 -8.00 -24.98
N LYS A 781 9.76 -6.80 -25.47
CA LYS A 781 9.92 -5.61 -24.62
C LYS A 781 9.40 -4.35 -25.30
N GLY A 782 9.19 -3.29 -24.53
CA GLY A 782 8.91 -1.96 -25.07
C GLY A 782 8.10 -1.13 -24.11
N PHE A 783 7.26 -0.22 -24.62
CA PHE A 783 6.59 0.81 -23.83
C PHE A 783 5.07 0.78 -23.99
N VAL A 784 4.35 1.16 -22.94
CA VAL A 784 2.91 1.43 -22.95
C VAL A 784 2.70 2.91 -22.64
N MET A 785 2.10 3.62 -23.59
CA MET A 785 1.82 5.04 -23.50
C MET A 785 0.38 5.35 -23.94
N ASP A 786 -0.12 6.54 -23.61
CA ASP A 786 -1.36 7.06 -24.18
C ASP A 786 -1.13 7.82 -25.51
N GLU A 787 -2.22 8.26 -26.14
CA GLU A 787 -2.20 9.08 -27.35
C GLU A 787 -1.47 10.44 -27.21
N ASN A 788 -1.24 10.89 -25.98
CA ASN A 788 -0.49 12.10 -25.65
C ASN A 788 0.98 11.81 -25.29
N SER A 789 1.44 10.57 -25.51
CA SER A 789 2.79 10.10 -25.16
C SER A 789 3.09 10.10 -23.65
N ASN A 790 2.06 10.07 -22.81
CA ASN A 790 2.24 9.82 -21.37
C ASN A 790 2.50 8.33 -21.14
N MET A 791 3.54 8.01 -20.38
CA MET A 791 3.84 6.64 -19.96
C MET A 791 2.77 6.13 -18.98
N LEU A 792 2.33 4.89 -19.18
CA LEU A 792 1.25 4.25 -18.42
C LEU A 792 1.81 3.15 -17.49
N GLY A 793 2.55 3.57 -16.46
CA GLY A 793 3.01 2.66 -15.39
C GLY A 793 1.85 1.96 -14.68
N GLY A 794 2.05 0.70 -14.32
CA GLY A 794 1.02 -0.17 -13.74
C GLY A 794 0.08 -0.83 -14.76
N ALA A 795 0.23 -0.57 -16.06
CA ALA A 795 -0.48 -1.32 -17.10
C ALA A 795 -0.11 -2.81 -17.11
N GLN A 796 -0.97 -3.63 -17.70
CA GLN A 796 -0.83 -5.08 -17.74
C GLN A 796 -0.53 -5.53 -19.16
N ILE A 797 0.49 -6.35 -19.32
CA ILE A 797 0.82 -7.06 -20.56
C ILE A 797 0.35 -8.50 -20.42
N ILE A 798 -0.61 -8.87 -21.27
CA ILE A 798 -1.28 -10.16 -21.27
C ILE A 798 -0.92 -10.89 -22.56
N VAL A 799 -0.49 -12.14 -22.45
CA VAL A 799 -0.18 -12.99 -23.60
C VAL A 799 -1.28 -14.04 -23.75
N GLU A 800 -1.91 -14.09 -24.91
CA GLU A 800 -2.98 -15.06 -25.17
C GLU A 800 -2.48 -16.49 -24.95
N GLY A 801 -3.20 -17.25 -24.10
CA GLY A 801 -2.86 -18.63 -23.77
C GLY A 801 -1.94 -18.81 -22.55
N ILE A 802 -1.31 -17.74 -22.03
CA ILE A 802 -0.44 -17.80 -20.86
C ILE A 802 -1.09 -17.05 -19.69
N LYS A 803 -1.39 -17.76 -18.60
CA LYS A 803 -2.13 -17.23 -17.44
C LYS A 803 -1.21 -16.61 -16.39
N HIS A 804 -0.34 -15.70 -16.84
CA HIS A 804 0.55 -14.94 -15.95
C HIS A 804 0.87 -13.61 -16.63
N PRO A 805 0.16 -12.51 -16.29
CA PRO A 805 0.44 -11.19 -16.85
C PRO A 805 1.72 -10.59 -16.25
N VAL A 806 2.31 -9.61 -16.94
CA VAL A 806 3.38 -8.77 -16.34
C VAL A 806 2.91 -7.33 -16.23
N THR A 807 3.38 -6.66 -15.18
CA THR A 807 3.06 -5.26 -14.89
C THR A 807 4.11 -4.34 -15.53
N VAL A 808 3.66 -3.28 -16.19
CA VAL A 808 4.51 -2.25 -16.78
C VAL A 808 5.13 -1.40 -15.65
N ALA A 809 6.43 -1.14 -15.73
CA ALA A 809 7.16 -0.34 -14.75
C ALA A 809 6.77 1.14 -14.79
N ASP A 810 7.21 1.93 -13.81
CA ASP A 810 6.77 3.32 -13.62
C ASP A 810 7.09 4.23 -14.82
N ASP A 811 8.18 3.95 -15.53
CA ASP A 811 8.59 4.67 -16.74
C ASP A 811 7.85 4.19 -18.01
N GLY A 812 6.85 3.34 -17.87
CA GLY A 812 5.98 2.84 -18.94
C GLY A 812 6.58 1.70 -19.75
N ASP A 813 7.77 1.23 -19.41
CA ASP A 813 8.44 0.12 -20.04
C ASP A 813 8.09 -1.24 -19.43
N PHE A 814 8.26 -2.28 -20.25
CA PHE A 814 7.99 -3.65 -19.84
C PHE A 814 8.92 -4.63 -20.54
N TRP A 815 9.10 -5.79 -19.90
CA TRP A 815 9.77 -6.95 -20.47
C TRP A 815 8.91 -8.18 -20.19
N ARG A 816 8.69 -8.99 -21.21
CA ARG A 816 7.93 -10.23 -21.15
C ARG A 816 8.73 -11.34 -21.79
N LEU A 817 9.39 -12.15 -20.96
CA LEU A 817 10.12 -13.33 -21.42
C LEU A 817 9.15 -14.34 -22.03
N LEU A 818 9.48 -14.82 -23.23
CA LEU A 818 8.68 -15.80 -23.97
C LEU A 818 9.61 -16.73 -24.75
N ALA A 819 9.23 -18.00 -24.82
CA ALA A 819 9.88 -18.95 -25.72
C ALA A 819 9.61 -18.56 -27.19
N PRO A 820 10.40 -19.05 -28.17
CA PRO A 820 10.15 -18.80 -29.58
C PRO A 820 8.76 -19.28 -30.02
N GLY A 821 8.00 -18.39 -30.65
CA GLY A 821 6.62 -18.66 -31.04
C GLY A 821 5.90 -17.44 -31.61
N ASP A 822 4.68 -17.65 -32.12
CA ASP A 822 3.78 -16.59 -32.53
C ASP A 822 2.78 -16.31 -31.40
N TYR A 823 2.73 -15.07 -30.93
CA TYR A 823 1.91 -14.66 -29.79
C TYR A 823 1.02 -13.48 -30.13
N ASN A 824 -0.15 -13.42 -29.51
CA ASN A 824 -0.95 -12.21 -29.45
C ASN A 824 -0.73 -11.58 -28.08
N VAL A 825 -0.09 -10.41 -28.07
CA VAL A 825 0.27 -9.67 -26.85
C VAL A 825 -0.67 -8.48 -26.73
N THR A 826 -1.31 -8.35 -25.58
CA THR A 826 -2.31 -7.30 -25.32
C THR A 826 -1.85 -6.41 -24.17
N ALA A 827 -1.80 -5.11 -24.40
CA ALA A 827 -1.67 -4.13 -23.33
C ALA A 827 -3.06 -3.71 -22.85
N LEU A 828 -3.24 -3.70 -21.53
CA LEU A 828 -4.47 -3.34 -20.84
C LEU A 828 -4.16 -2.32 -19.75
N TYR A 829 -4.91 -1.22 -19.74
CA TYR A 829 -4.86 -0.24 -18.66
C TYR A 829 -6.27 0.27 -18.37
N ASN A 830 -6.58 0.49 -17.10
CA ASN A 830 -7.92 0.90 -16.70
C ASN A 830 -8.25 2.29 -17.26
N GLY A 831 -9.44 2.46 -17.86
CA GLY A 831 -9.84 3.69 -18.54
C GLY A 831 -9.38 3.82 -19.99
N TYR A 832 -8.71 2.81 -20.55
CA TYR A 832 -8.18 2.83 -21.91
C TYR A 832 -8.67 1.64 -22.74
N GLU A 833 -8.72 1.83 -24.07
CA GLU A 833 -8.96 0.74 -25.00
C GLU A 833 -7.73 -0.17 -25.05
N SER A 834 -7.92 -1.46 -24.78
CA SER A 834 -6.83 -2.42 -24.91
C SER A 834 -6.38 -2.55 -26.37
N GLN A 835 -5.09 -2.76 -26.55
CA GLN A 835 -4.49 -2.94 -27.87
C GLN A 835 -3.79 -4.29 -27.91
N THR A 836 -4.09 -5.09 -28.94
CA THR A 836 -3.46 -6.39 -29.19
C THR A 836 -2.55 -6.29 -30.40
N ILE A 837 -1.30 -6.73 -30.25
CA ILE A 837 -0.31 -6.82 -31.31
C ILE A 837 0.10 -8.29 -31.46
N ARG A 838 0.10 -8.79 -32.69
CA ARG A 838 0.65 -10.11 -33.01
C ARG A 838 2.15 -10.01 -33.22
N VAL A 839 2.91 -10.81 -32.48
CA VAL A 839 4.38 -10.78 -32.46
C VAL A 839 4.93 -12.18 -32.68
N LYS A 840 6.03 -12.26 -33.44
CA LYS A 840 6.78 -13.49 -33.65
C LYS A 840 8.08 -13.43 -32.87
N VAL A 841 8.10 -14.07 -31.71
CA VAL A 841 9.27 -14.15 -30.84
C VAL A 841 10.30 -15.11 -31.45
N LYS A 842 11.53 -14.63 -31.59
CA LYS A 842 12.68 -15.43 -32.04
C LYS A 842 13.46 -15.95 -30.84
N ARG A 843 14.38 -16.89 -31.10
CA ARG A 843 15.31 -17.34 -30.08
C ARG A 843 16.38 -16.27 -29.83
N ASP A 844 16.78 -16.12 -28.58
CA ASP A 844 17.92 -15.31 -28.11
C ASP A 844 17.82 -13.79 -28.32
N VAL A 845 16.69 -13.27 -28.83
CA VAL A 845 16.49 -11.83 -29.06
C VAL A 845 15.03 -11.45 -28.74
N ALA A 846 14.87 -10.35 -28.00
CA ALA A 846 13.57 -9.76 -27.71
C ALA A 846 13.04 -8.94 -28.89
N GLU A 847 11.77 -9.11 -29.22
CA GLU A 847 11.08 -8.27 -30.18
C GLU A 847 10.59 -6.99 -29.49
N SER A 848 10.91 -5.83 -30.06
CA SER A 848 10.49 -4.54 -29.50
C SER A 848 9.12 -4.13 -30.03
N ILE A 849 8.14 -3.98 -29.13
CA ILE A 849 6.80 -3.49 -29.46
C ILE A 849 6.37 -2.42 -28.47
N ASN A 850 5.74 -1.36 -28.98
CA ASN A 850 5.13 -0.33 -28.15
C ASN A 850 3.61 -0.35 -28.33
N PHE A 851 2.91 -0.04 -27.25
CA PHE A 851 1.46 0.12 -27.23
C PHE A 851 1.12 1.59 -27.01
N THR A 852 0.18 2.10 -27.80
CA THR A 852 -0.39 3.43 -27.64
C THR A 852 -1.88 3.25 -27.39
N LEU A 853 -2.26 3.31 -26.12
CA LEU A 853 -3.63 3.07 -25.69
C LEU A 853 -4.44 4.37 -25.83
N LYS A 854 -5.65 4.24 -26.37
CA LYS A 854 -6.56 5.36 -26.53
C LYS A 854 -7.42 5.50 -25.27
N ALA A 855 -7.55 6.71 -24.73
CA ALA A 855 -8.45 6.94 -23.61
C ALA A 855 -9.89 6.62 -24.05
N MET A 856 -10.64 5.93 -23.19
CA MET A 856 -12.05 5.64 -23.49
C MET A 856 -12.91 6.85 -23.09
N GLU A 857 -13.53 7.50 -24.07
CA GLU A 857 -14.62 8.45 -23.79
C GLU A 857 -15.76 7.71 -23.09
N ALA A 858 -16.34 8.27 -22.02
CA ALA A 858 -17.43 7.61 -21.26
C ALA A 858 -18.58 7.13 -22.16
N LYS A 859 -18.84 7.88 -23.24
CA LYS A 859 -19.85 7.54 -24.25
C LYS A 859 -19.44 6.37 -25.14
N ASP A 860 -18.18 6.30 -25.55
CA ASP A 860 -17.64 5.21 -26.37
C ASP A 860 -17.47 3.94 -25.53
N TRP A 861 -17.09 4.09 -24.26
CA TRP A 861 -17.12 3.01 -23.27
C TRP A 861 -18.52 2.43 -23.16
N SER A 862 -19.54 3.26 -22.94
CA SER A 862 -20.90 2.73 -22.85
C SER A 862 -21.39 2.13 -24.16
N LEU A 863 -21.03 2.70 -25.31
CA LEU A 863 -21.38 2.09 -26.61
C LEU A 863 -20.76 0.70 -26.79
N LYS A 864 -19.49 0.52 -26.42
CA LYS A 864 -18.74 -0.73 -26.60
C LYS A 864 -19.01 -1.77 -25.52
N GLN A 865 -19.10 -1.34 -24.28
CA GLN A 865 -19.12 -2.19 -23.09
C GLN A 865 -20.48 -2.21 -22.39
N ASP A 866 -21.42 -1.32 -22.74
CA ASP A 866 -22.72 -1.17 -22.08
C ASP A 866 -23.87 -0.96 -23.09
N TYR A 867 -23.76 -1.56 -24.27
CA TYR A 867 -24.77 -1.58 -25.35
C TYR A 867 -25.29 -0.21 -25.82
N GLY A 868 -24.59 0.88 -25.50
CA GLY A 868 -24.98 2.26 -25.84
C GLY A 868 -26.19 2.78 -25.07
N ILE A 869 -26.44 2.24 -23.87
CA ILE A 869 -27.55 2.65 -23.01
C ILE A 869 -27.29 4.08 -22.52
N ARG A 870 -27.94 5.07 -23.15
CA ARG A 870 -27.73 6.49 -22.85
C ARG A 870 -28.09 6.82 -21.41
N GLU A 871 -29.09 6.14 -20.88
CA GLU A 871 -29.60 6.26 -19.52
C GLU A 871 -28.60 5.76 -18.46
N ASN A 872 -27.54 5.05 -18.85
CA ASN A 872 -26.44 4.65 -17.97
C ASN A 872 -25.27 5.67 -17.98
N ILE A 873 -25.25 6.61 -18.93
CA ILE A 873 -24.21 7.63 -19.14
C ILE A 873 -24.64 9.01 -18.61
N ASP A 874 -25.92 9.35 -18.75
CA ASP A 874 -26.42 10.68 -18.39
C ASP A 874 -26.63 10.83 -16.87
N SER A 875 -25.77 11.63 -16.25
CA SER A 875 -25.72 11.89 -14.81
C SER A 875 -26.97 12.61 -14.25
N GLN A 876 -27.88 13.08 -15.10
CA GLN A 876 -29.13 13.73 -14.69
C GLN A 876 -30.34 12.78 -14.64
N SER A 877 -30.18 11.52 -15.04
CA SER A 877 -31.32 10.63 -15.36
C SER A 877 -32.05 10.02 -14.16
N PHE A 878 -31.46 10.02 -12.95
CA PHE A 878 -32.03 9.28 -11.80
C PHE A 878 -31.99 10.07 -10.50
N THR A 879 -32.83 11.10 -10.43
CA THR A 879 -33.16 11.75 -9.14
C THR A 879 -34.18 10.97 -8.31
N GLU A 880 -34.87 9.95 -8.83
CA GLU A 880 -35.83 9.13 -8.05
C GLU A 880 -35.92 7.66 -8.52
N ILE A 881 -35.27 6.74 -7.81
CA ILE A 881 -35.57 5.29 -7.88
C ILE A 881 -36.89 5.09 -7.11
N SER A 882 -38.00 4.98 -7.83
CA SER A 882 -39.34 4.80 -7.27
C SER A 882 -39.96 3.47 -7.69
N GLU A 883 -40.89 2.95 -6.90
CA GLU A 883 -41.63 1.73 -7.20
C GLU A 883 -42.29 1.79 -8.59
N LYS A 884 -42.84 2.95 -8.94
CA LYS A 884 -43.46 3.22 -10.25
C LYS A 884 -42.47 3.07 -11.41
N ASN A 885 -41.22 3.51 -11.23
CA ASN A 885 -40.19 3.42 -12.27
C ASN A 885 -39.70 1.96 -12.44
N LEU A 886 -39.60 1.20 -11.34
CA LEU A 886 -39.22 -0.21 -11.37
C LEU A 886 -40.31 -1.10 -11.98
N GLN A 887 -41.59 -0.84 -11.65
CA GLN A 887 -42.73 -1.50 -12.28
C GLN A 887 -42.78 -1.20 -13.78
N GLY A 888 -42.56 0.06 -14.18
CA GLY A 888 -42.45 0.45 -15.59
C GLY A 888 -41.36 -0.33 -16.32
N PHE A 889 -40.17 -0.43 -15.72
CA PHE A 889 -39.06 -1.23 -16.28
C PHE A 889 -39.42 -2.71 -16.44
N ALA A 890 -40.11 -3.32 -15.48
CA ALA A 890 -40.55 -4.71 -15.60
C ALA A 890 -41.62 -4.90 -16.68
N VAL A 891 -42.59 -3.99 -16.79
CA VAL A 891 -43.60 -4.02 -17.86
C VAL A 891 -42.95 -3.93 -19.24
N ASP A 892 -41.97 -3.05 -19.40
CA ASP A 892 -41.23 -2.89 -20.67
C ASP A 892 -40.38 -4.11 -21.03
N ASN A 893 -40.12 -5.00 -20.06
CA ASN A 893 -39.25 -6.18 -20.19
C ASN A 893 -39.90 -7.47 -19.65
N TYR A 894 -41.24 -7.56 -19.75
CA TYR A 894 -42.06 -8.61 -19.13
C TYR A 894 -41.70 -10.05 -19.54
N ASP A 895 -40.95 -10.21 -20.63
CA ASP A 895 -40.52 -11.50 -21.17
C ASP A 895 -39.33 -12.11 -20.41
N ILE A 896 -38.56 -11.29 -19.71
CA ILE A 896 -37.38 -11.71 -18.94
C ILE A 896 -37.24 -11.05 -17.57
N VAL A 897 -38.05 -10.04 -17.28
CA VAL A 897 -38.08 -9.33 -16.01
C VAL A 897 -39.47 -9.47 -15.41
N ASP A 898 -39.52 -9.90 -14.16
CA ASP A 898 -40.71 -9.97 -13.34
C ASP A 898 -40.55 -9.02 -12.15
N TYR A 899 -41.61 -8.28 -11.84
CA TYR A 899 -41.65 -7.42 -10.66
C TYR A 899 -42.46 -8.13 -9.58
N GLN A 900 -41.86 -8.34 -8.41
CA GLN A 900 -42.55 -8.93 -7.28
C GLN A 900 -42.55 -7.94 -6.10
N PRO A 901 -43.68 -7.73 -5.42
CA PRO A 901 -43.69 -7.02 -4.16
C PRO A 901 -42.97 -7.83 -3.08
N ALA A 902 -42.35 -7.15 -2.13
CA ALA A 902 -41.44 -7.75 -1.13
C ALA A 902 -42.03 -8.91 -0.31
N GLU A 903 -43.36 -8.96 -0.16
CA GLU A 903 -44.08 -10.01 0.57
C GLU A 903 -44.00 -11.40 -0.10
N GLY A 904 -43.76 -11.47 -1.42
CA GLY A 904 -43.71 -12.73 -2.18
C GLY A 904 -42.42 -13.55 -2.04
N VAL A 905 -41.37 -12.98 -1.42
CA VAL A 905 -40.00 -13.54 -1.41
C VAL A 905 -39.73 -14.46 -0.21
N GLN A 906 -40.69 -14.62 0.71
CA GLN A 906 -40.55 -15.42 1.94
C GLN A 906 -40.14 -16.89 1.70
N HIS A 907 -40.37 -17.43 0.50
CA HIS A 907 -40.02 -18.80 0.15
C HIS A 907 -38.61 -19.00 -0.45
N LEU A 908 -37.88 -17.94 -0.80
CA LEU A 908 -36.59 -18.02 -1.50
C LEU A 908 -35.37 -17.99 -0.56
N MET A 909 -35.56 -17.68 0.73
CA MET A 909 -34.47 -17.58 1.71
C MET A 909 -34.65 -18.62 2.81
N MET A 910 -33.90 -19.72 2.76
CA MET A 910 -33.88 -20.71 3.83
C MET A 910 -33.13 -20.17 5.05
N THR A 911 -33.83 -19.42 5.89
CA THR A 911 -33.80 -19.42 7.37
C THR A 911 -34.76 -18.33 7.91
N ASP A 912 -35.55 -18.67 8.92
CA ASP A 912 -36.52 -17.76 9.58
C ASP A 912 -35.87 -16.47 10.16
N GLN A 913 -34.55 -16.45 10.35
CA GLN A 913 -33.80 -15.29 10.85
C GLN A 913 -33.58 -14.21 9.79
N VAL A 914 -33.43 -14.59 8.52
CA VAL A 914 -33.26 -13.64 7.41
C VAL A 914 -34.61 -13.01 7.04
N ILE A 915 -35.69 -13.80 7.06
CA ILE A 915 -37.07 -13.33 6.75
C ILE A 915 -37.57 -12.27 7.75
N ARG A 916 -37.10 -12.29 9.00
CA ARG A 916 -37.43 -11.26 10.01
C ARG A 916 -36.61 -9.98 9.88
N LYS A 917 -35.47 -10.03 9.19
CA LYS A 917 -34.49 -8.95 8.98
C LYS A 917 -34.46 -8.44 7.52
N ILE A 918 -35.58 -8.48 6.80
CA ILE A 918 -35.75 -7.86 5.46
C ILE A 918 -37.08 -7.05 5.43
N LYS A 919 -37.66 -6.75 6.59
CA LYS A 919 -39.01 -6.14 6.65
C LYS A 919 -39.07 -4.69 6.12
N GLY A 920 -37.92 -4.07 5.81
CA GLY A 920 -37.80 -2.71 5.29
C GLY A 920 -37.70 -2.54 3.77
N TYR A 921 -37.43 -3.60 3.00
CA TYR A 921 -37.24 -3.49 1.54
C TYR A 921 -38.59 -3.50 0.82
N LYS A 922 -38.95 -2.44 0.09
CA LYS A 922 -40.28 -2.31 -0.54
C LYS A 922 -40.36 -2.69 -2.02
N SER A 923 -39.26 -2.96 -2.72
CA SER A 923 -39.34 -3.28 -4.15
C SER A 923 -38.25 -4.24 -4.63
N PHE A 924 -38.66 -5.29 -5.33
CA PHE A 924 -37.83 -6.39 -5.82
C PHE A 924 -38.08 -6.57 -7.32
N VAL A 925 -37.03 -6.48 -8.13
CA VAL A 925 -37.08 -6.82 -9.55
C VAL A 925 -36.31 -8.11 -9.75
N GLN A 926 -37.00 -9.14 -10.21
CA GLN A 926 -36.43 -10.43 -10.51
C GLN A 926 -36.22 -10.53 -12.02
N ILE A 927 -34.99 -10.79 -12.47
CA ILE A 927 -34.79 -11.12 -13.89
C ILE A 927 -35.00 -12.62 -14.04
N LEU A 928 -36.22 -13.02 -14.43
CA LEU A 928 -36.58 -14.40 -14.76
C LEU A 928 -37.43 -14.49 -16.02
N LYS A 929 -36.79 -14.96 -17.10
CA LYS A 929 -37.02 -16.32 -17.64
C LYS A 929 -36.27 -16.54 -18.95
N VAL A 930 -35.11 -17.18 -18.85
CA VAL A 930 -34.40 -17.70 -20.03
C VAL A 930 -33.96 -19.14 -19.74
N GLY A 931 -34.41 -20.10 -20.56
CA GLY A 931 -33.93 -21.49 -20.48
C GLY A 931 -34.59 -22.36 -19.40
N SER A 932 -33.79 -23.16 -18.70
CA SER A 932 -34.20 -24.26 -17.80
C SER A 932 -35.17 -23.82 -16.68
N PRO A 933 -35.90 -24.77 -16.06
CA PRO A 933 -36.69 -24.48 -14.85
C PRO A 933 -35.85 -23.81 -13.77
N ASP A 934 -36.43 -22.85 -13.05
CA ASP A 934 -35.69 -21.98 -12.12
C ASP A 934 -35.09 -22.75 -10.94
N ASP A 935 -35.72 -23.86 -10.50
CA ASP A 935 -35.22 -24.75 -9.44
C ASP A 935 -33.84 -25.36 -9.71
N LEU A 936 -33.36 -25.30 -10.96
CA LEU A 936 -32.07 -25.84 -11.39
C LEU A 936 -31.01 -24.76 -11.64
N LYS A 937 -31.35 -23.48 -11.43
CA LYS A 937 -30.45 -22.34 -11.66
C LYS A 937 -29.83 -21.85 -10.35
N ILE A 938 -28.71 -21.13 -10.47
CA ILE A 938 -28.05 -20.48 -9.33
C ILE A 938 -28.76 -19.15 -9.04
N HIS A 939 -29.24 -18.94 -7.81
CA HIS A 939 -29.89 -17.69 -7.42
C HIS A 939 -28.85 -16.70 -6.88
N ILE A 940 -28.75 -15.53 -7.50
CA ILE A 940 -27.78 -14.48 -7.16
C ILE A 940 -28.56 -13.24 -6.71
N GLY A 941 -28.37 -12.83 -5.45
CA GLY A 941 -28.95 -11.60 -4.91
C GLY A 941 -27.99 -10.42 -5.04
N LEU A 942 -28.43 -9.35 -5.69
CA LEU A 942 -27.73 -8.07 -5.78
C LEU A 942 -28.51 -7.02 -5.00
N LEU A 943 -27.86 -6.40 -4.02
CA LEU A 943 -28.47 -5.46 -3.06
C LEU A 943 -27.99 -4.03 -3.33
N GLY A 944 -28.94 -3.14 -3.61
CA GLY A 944 -28.69 -1.75 -4.02
C GLY A 944 -28.76 -0.83 -2.83
N SER A 945 -27.59 -0.29 -2.46
CA SER A 945 -27.28 0.59 -1.32
C SER A 945 -27.75 0.12 0.06
N VAL A 946 -26.77 0.04 0.97
CA VAL A 946 -26.94 0.22 2.43
C VAL A 946 -26.26 1.54 2.88
N VAL A 947 -25.50 2.22 2.01
CA VAL A 947 -24.85 3.52 2.26
C VAL A 947 -24.76 4.32 0.94
N GLY A 948 -25.74 5.20 0.69
CA GLY A 948 -25.74 6.21 -0.39
C GLY A 948 -26.40 5.80 -1.72
N MET A 949 -27.04 6.76 -2.39
CA MET A 949 -27.87 6.54 -3.60
C MET A 949 -27.15 5.87 -4.80
N GLY A 950 -25.82 5.89 -4.85
CA GLY A 950 -25.03 5.33 -5.96
C GLY A 950 -25.11 3.80 -6.11
N GLY A 951 -25.35 3.05 -5.03
CA GLY A 951 -25.46 1.59 -5.08
C GLY A 951 -26.74 1.10 -5.75
N SER A 952 -27.87 1.72 -5.42
CA SER A 952 -29.17 1.44 -6.06
C SER A 952 -29.16 1.90 -7.52
N GLU A 953 -28.51 3.03 -7.81
CA GLU A 953 -28.32 3.52 -9.19
C GLU A 953 -27.52 2.51 -10.02
N LEU A 954 -26.43 1.99 -9.46
CA LEU A 954 -25.61 0.96 -10.11
C LEU A 954 -26.40 -0.32 -10.38
N LEU A 955 -27.28 -0.75 -9.47
CA LEU A 955 -28.16 -1.89 -9.71
C LEU A 955 -29.13 -1.67 -10.87
N VAL A 956 -29.70 -0.47 -11.00
CA VAL A 956 -30.55 -0.13 -12.17
C VAL A 956 -29.73 -0.16 -13.45
N LYS A 957 -28.49 0.36 -13.43
CA LYS A 957 -27.58 0.31 -14.60
C LYS A 957 -27.24 -1.13 -14.99
N ILE A 958 -26.95 -2.00 -14.02
CA ILE A 958 -26.69 -3.43 -14.23
C ILE A 958 -27.95 -4.15 -14.75
N ALA A 959 -29.11 -3.91 -14.15
CA ALA A 959 -30.36 -4.52 -14.59
C ALA A 959 -30.67 -4.15 -16.05
N ARG A 960 -30.44 -2.89 -16.44
CA ARG A 960 -30.53 -2.47 -17.85
C ARG A 960 -29.49 -3.16 -18.73
N HIS A 961 -28.23 -3.20 -18.30
CA HIS A 961 -27.15 -3.86 -19.03
C HIS A 961 -27.51 -5.31 -19.36
N LEU A 962 -27.96 -6.09 -18.37
CA LEU A 962 -28.34 -7.49 -18.56
C LEU A 962 -29.53 -7.65 -19.50
N THR A 963 -30.56 -6.84 -19.33
CA THR A 963 -31.78 -6.90 -20.16
C THR A 963 -31.49 -6.51 -21.62
N TYR A 964 -30.70 -5.45 -21.84
CA TYR A 964 -30.26 -5.06 -23.18
C TYR A 964 -29.33 -6.10 -23.79
N GLY A 965 -28.35 -6.62 -23.04
CA GLY A 965 -27.46 -7.68 -23.48
C GLY A 965 -28.20 -8.94 -23.89
N TYR A 966 -29.24 -9.32 -23.14
CA TYR A 966 -30.13 -10.42 -23.50
C TYR A 966 -30.86 -10.16 -24.82
N ARG A 967 -31.48 -8.99 -25.00
CA ARG A 967 -32.18 -8.60 -26.24
C ARG A 967 -31.24 -8.52 -27.45
N LYS A 968 -29.96 -8.21 -27.22
CA LYS A 968 -28.90 -8.22 -28.24
C LYS A 968 -28.29 -9.60 -28.46
N ASN A 969 -28.75 -10.62 -27.73
CA ASN A 969 -28.28 -12.00 -27.79
C ASN A 969 -26.77 -12.12 -27.48
N ASP A 970 -26.27 -11.30 -26.54
CA ASP A 970 -24.89 -11.39 -26.05
C ASP A 970 -24.66 -12.77 -25.42
N ARG A 971 -23.65 -13.51 -25.89
CA ARG A 971 -23.44 -14.91 -25.48
C ARG A 971 -23.12 -15.05 -24.00
N LYS A 972 -22.39 -14.11 -23.40
CA LYS A 972 -22.03 -14.14 -21.97
C LYS A 972 -23.27 -13.86 -21.14
N ILE A 973 -24.02 -12.81 -21.47
CA ILE A 973 -25.25 -12.46 -20.74
C ILE A 973 -26.31 -13.56 -20.87
N VAL A 974 -26.54 -14.09 -22.08
CA VAL A 974 -27.46 -15.21 -22.30
C VAL A 974 -27.00 -16.44 -21.51
N SER A 975 -25.69 -16.73 -21.45
CA SER A 975 -25.16 -17.83 -20.65
C SER A 975 -25.37 -17.62 -19.15
N ILE A 976 -25.16 -16.40 -18.65
CA ILE A 976 -25.42 -16.04 -17.26
C ILE A 976 -26.90 -16.24 -16.95
N LEU A 977 -27.80 -15.67 -17.75
CA LEU A 977 -29.25 -15.72 -17.50
C LEU A 977 -29.88 -17.10 -17.75
N LYS A 978 -29.22 -18.00 -18.50
CA LYS A 978 -29.63 -19.41 -18.63
C LYS A 978 -29.31 -20.24 -17.39
N ASN A 979 -28.22 -19.91 -16.70
CA ASN A 979 -27.70 -20.70 -15.57
C ASN A 979 -27.96 -20.05 -14.21
N SER A 980 -28.41 -18.80 -14.19
CA SER A 980 -28.65 -18.05 -12.97
C SER A 980 -29.93 -17.25 -13.01
N VAL A 981 -30.47 -17.00 -11.82
CA VAL A 981 -31.56 -16.10 -11.54
C VAL A 981 -30.97 -14.92 -10.79
N ILE A 982 -31.12 -13.71 -11.32
CA ILE A 982 -30.55 -12.51 -10.68
C ILE A 982 -31.68 -11.70 -10.07
N HIS A 983 -31.57 -11.49 -8.77
CA HIS A 983 -32.53 -10.78 -7.95
C HIS A 983 -31.97 -9.41 -7.62
N PHE A 984 -32.61 -8.34 -8.10
CA PHE A 984 -32.25 -6.97 -7.77
C PHE A 984 -33.13 -6.48 -6.64
N VAL A 985 -32.51 -6.28 -5.49
CA VAL A 985 -33.17 -5.82 -4.28
C VAL A 985 -32.84 -4.35 -4.09
N PHE A 986 -33.86 -3.49 -4.16
CA PHE A 986 -33.70 -2.04 -4.01
C PHE A 986 -34.16 -1.63 -2.61
N SER A 987 -33.33 -0.87 -1.89
CA SER A 987 -33.80 -0.18 -0.69
C SER A 987 -34.68 1.02 -1.06
N SER A 988 -35.82 1.17 -0.39
CA SER A 988 -36.78 2.24 -0.62
C SER A 988 -36.67 3.40 0.38
N ASP A 989 -35.75 3.35 1.34
CA ASP A 989 -35.67 4.33 2.42
C ASP A 989 -34.21 4.63 2.76
N ALA A 990 -33.77 5.87 2.52
CA ALA A 990 -32.48 6.40 3.00
C ALA A 990 -32.35 6.39 4.55
N GLN A 991 -33.39 5.97 5.27
CA GLN A 991 -33.47 5.88 6.73
C GLN A 991 -33.70 4.45 7.27
N ALA A 992 -33.99 3.44 6.43
CA ALA A 992 -34.24 2.07 6.90
C ALA A 992 -33.00 1.16 6.83
N ASP A 993 -31.93 1.61 6.18
CA ASP A 993 -30.72 0.81 5.92
C ASP A 993 -29.77 0.70 7.13
N ALA A 994 -30.07 1.35 8.25
CA ALA A 994 -29.21 1.42 9.43
C ALA A 994 -29.42 0.29 10.46
N GLU A 995 -30.20 -0.76 10.19
CA GLU A 995 -30.40 -1.86 11.16
C GLU A 995 -30.16 -3.29 10.63
N GLU A 996 -29.89 -3.50 9.33
CA GLU A 996 -29.96 -4.85 8.73
C GLU A 996 -28.68 -5.41 8.06
N THR A 997 -27.47 -4.87 8.31
CA THR A 997 -26.22 -5.43 7.74
C THR A 997 -25.42 -6.38 8.65
N GLN A 998 -25.96 -6.77 9.80
CA GLN A 998 -25.18 -7.55 10.79
C GLN A 998 -25.19 -9.08 10.65
N ASN A 999 -25.79 -9.76 9.66
CA ASN A 999 -25.69 -11.24 9.58
C ASN A 999 -25.98 -11.83 8.18
N PHE A 1000 -24.99 -11.83 7.27
CA PHE A 1000 -25.03 -12.65 6.06
C PHE A 1000 -23.72 -13.44 5.91
N ASN A 1001 -23.62 -14.58 6.59
CA ASN A 1001 -22.59 -15.59 6.37
C ASN A 1001 -23.24 -16.82 5.74
N GLY A 1002 -22.80 -17.21 4.53
CA GLY A 1002 -23.16 -18.52 3.96
C GLY A 1002 -23.24 -18.66 2.42
N PHE A 1003 -23.11 -17.60 1.61
CA PHE A 1003 -23.14 -17.71 0.14
C PHE A 1003 -22.19 -16.72 -0.55
N ASN A 1004 -21.72 -17.07 -1.76
CA ASN A 1004 -20.89 -16.22 -2.62
C ASN A 1004 -21.71 -15.03 -3.14
N TYR A 1005 -21.44 -13.81 -2.67
CA TYR A 1005 -22.06 -12.55 -3.17
C TYR A 1005 -21.01 -11.62 -3.78
N ILE A 1006 -21.38 -10.90 -4.85
CA ILE A 1006 -20.54 -9.85 -5.47
C ILE A 1006 -21.06 -8.49 -4.98
N ARG A 1007 -20.21 -7.72 -4.28
CA ARG A 1007 -20.52 -6.37 -3.77
C ARG A 1007 -20.11 -5.34 -4.81
N ALA A 1008 -21.05 -4.52 -5.29
CA ALA A 1008 -20.76 -3.42 -6.21
C ALA A 1008 -20.83 -2.09 -5.45
N THR A 1009 -19.69 -1.64 -4.93
CA THR A 1009 -19.60 -0.43 -4.08
C THR A 1009 -18.49 0.48 -4.57
N HIS A 1010 -18.76 1.26 -5.63
CA HIS A 1010 -18.22 2.61 -5.90
C HIS A 1010 -18.84 3.18 -7.20
N PRO A 1011 -19.03 4.51 -7.30
CA PRO A 1011 -18.85 5.18 -8.58
C PRO A 1011 -17.35 5.19 -8.83
N ILE A 1012 -16.88 4.30 -9.70
CA ILE A 1012 -15.59 4.47 -10.36
C ILE A 1012 -15.64 5.88 -10.98
N ALA A 1013 -14.69 6.75 -10.63
CA ALA A 1013 -14.51 7.99 -11.35
C ALA A 1013 -14.33 7.61 -12.82
N TYR A 1014 -15.30 8.02 -13.64
CA TYR A 1014 -15.56 7.59 -15.00
C TYR A 1014 -14.33 7.53 -15.90
#